data_AF-A0A3M7NLD5-F1
#
_entry.id   AF-A0A3M7NLD5-F1
#
_cell.length_a   1.000
_cell.length_b   1.000
_cell.length_c   1.000
_cell.angle_alpha   90.00
_cell.angle_beta   90.00
_cell.angle_gamma   90.00
#
_symmetry.space_group_name_H-M   'P 1'
#
loop_
_entity.id
_entity.type
_entity.pdbx_description
1 polymer ?
#
loop_
_entity_poly.entity_id
_entity_poly.type
_entity_poly.pdbx_seq_one_letter_code
_entity_poly.pdbx_strand_id
1 'polypeptide(L)'
;MIPPSVVKLCKNGLSVSAQLAKDPSTAPSHVCKELFHTDSERDVSTEGATHHERQTPNPKPDLQTAAECGNWGSSQPSDLFLSIFHDVLSTLRTDPLIDVCSPSLIGTNGVSPLLIVSGIPDIARHMSNLIARADREVFLATNFWMYSEPSRLITNALHELSHRAGETNRRVVVKIMYDRGDLKQFVENHQSVHADVYADSKGKIRLPHPDDVPNLDLEVVNYHRPLLGTFHAKFMVVDRNIALLQSNNIQDNDNMEMMCQFEGDIVDSVYDTALISWHNEMKPPFPCLDTPSRSSKPPSFNIESQAKLFNEKGENLHSYDTQHTLPPGATTVTDAVEQASQKSLPQHSSSNPHYDIDIASEMLRSIATLNPGTGQRRIDMISKNLNTTPENHTTATAPDVTDPTDLMSPFIPLPPHQPFPIAVVNREPFGPPTSSSLHVPQNLSWISGLRHAAKSVLIQTPDLNAAALLPEILAAARREVNISIIYCLGYNDAGELLPLQGGHNEGVAHSLYKQLEPEYHDYLNYYCYVAKDQIRPIHNSHKQRSCHVKLMIVDDHIGIMGSGNQDTQSWYHSQEINVMIDSPLVVGRWYEAIRRNQNSLQYGACRKGNPNEDSLVGCWVDPETGKMADGAIGIDAGRFSWARGAIGAAGITHVFVNLGSDHPAIVEAIVKGQKEKKGAFPRIITCPNEMVALSLADGYARLSNKPQCVIIHVDVGTQALAAAVHNASVGRAPVLIFAGLSPYTVEGEYRGSRTEYIHWMQDVPDQKAIVAQYCRYTGEIKRGANVKQIVNRALQFATSAPQGPVYLYGSREAMEEEIVPYHLNQSQWLPVAPSALPQEAVKLVGDHLVAAKEPLLIVGYTGRNASAVPATVSLADAIPGLRVLDTGGSDMCFPSTHPAWLGFRHGNHPAIKTADFILVLDCDVPWIPTLCKPSATAKIIHIDIDPLKQTMPVFYIPAFARYRADSTTALREINGYLASRTNISSTHSRQQAAASRQKAHNAFRADIASLSKLPSNPTKGPINASVLVAQVRAHVPQDTIFAVEAVTLATTVADQVAASLPKSWINCGGGGLGWSGGGALGIKLASDYEEGTLTKDPNTSPHDVKPNSGRFVTQIVGDGSYLFSVPSSVYWISRRYDIPILTIVLNNKGWNAPRHSMLLVHPRGEGSKVDNRALNISFEPTPDYSGIAKAASGGKAWAGTVQDVKGLLRELPNAIRAVKDEARSAVLEVRINWDQEAK
;
A
#
# COMPACT_ATOMS: atom_id res chain seq x y z
N MET A 1 10.29 26.12 -32.82
CA MET A 1 10.78 25.66 -34.13
C MET A 1 11.29 24.24 -33.98
N ILE A 2 10.86 23.34 -34.87
CA ILE A 2 11.32 21.95 -34.91
C ILE A 2 12.82 21.93 -35.24
N PRO A 3 13.69 21.26 -34.47
CA PRO A 3 15.11 21.20 -34.75
C PRO A 3 15.39 20.54 -36.12
N PRO A 4 16.34 21.04 -36.93
CA PRO A 4 16.71 20.41 -38.22
C PRO A 4 17.15 18.94 -38.08
N SER A 5 17.71 18.56 -36.93
CA SER A 5 18.05 17.17 -36.61
C SER A 5 16.82 16.28 -36.52
N VAL A 6 15.74 16.75 -35.89
CA VAL A 6 14.46 16.03 -35.79
C VAL A 6 13.83 15.90 -37.18
N VAL A 7 13.78 16.97 -37.97
CA VAL A 7 13.27 16.93 -39.35
C VAL A 7 14.00 15.88 -40.18
N LYS A 8 15.33 15.80 -40.06
CA LYS A 8 16.14 14.78 -40.74
C LYS A 8 15.77 13.36 -40.30
N LEU A 9 15.55 13.14 -39.00
CA LEU A 9 15.18 11.83 -38.45
C LEU A 9 13.77 11.40 -38.92
N CYS A 10 12.81 12.33 -38.98
CA CYS A 10 11.49 12.05 -39.50
C CYS A 10 11.54 11.65 -41.00
N LYS A 11 12.43 12.27 -41.79
CA LYS A 11 12.47 12.10 -43.26
C LYS A 11 13.43 11.02 -43.76
N ASN A 12 14.28 10.43 -42.91
CA ASN A 12 15.31 9.49 -43.35
C ASN A 12 14.81 8.03 -43.51
N GLY A 13 13.61 7.71 -43.04
CA GLY A 13 13.02 6.37 -43.11
C GLY A 13 13.68 5.32 -42.20
N LEU A 14 14.49 5.73 -41.21
CA LEU A 14 15.09 4.83 -40.24
C LEU A 14 14.08 4.49 -39.12
N SER A 15 13.81 3.20 -38.94
CA SER A 15 13.03 2.70 -37.80
C SER A 15 13.65 1.45 -37.18
N VAL A 16 13.31 1.20 -35.91
CA VAL A 16 13.72 0.01 -35.16
C VAL A 16 13.21 -1.25 -35.86
N SER A 17 11.92 -1.25 -36.22
CA SER A 17 11.27 -2.31 -37.00
C SER A 17 11.99 -2.61 -38.33
N ALA A 18 12.39 -1.60 -39.10
CA ALA A 18 13.06 -1.80 -40.39
C ALA A 18 14.50 -2.31 -40.24
N GLN A 19 15.17 -2.00 -39.14
CA GLN A 19 16.52 -2.50 -38.87
C GLN A 19 16.49 -3.93 -38.31
N LEU A 20 15.54 -4.24 -37.41
CA LEU A 20 15.29 -5.61 -36.94
C LEU A 20 14.86 -6.55 -38.08
N ALA A 21 14.19 -6.05 -39.12
CA ALA A 21 13.91 -6.85 -40.31
C ALA A 21 15.18 -7.35 -41.03
N LYS A 22 16.29 -6.60 -40.93
CA LYS A 22 17.57 -6.98 -41.54
C LYS A 22 18.38 -7.91 -40.64
N ASP A 23 18.28 -7.72 -39.33
CA ASP A 23 18.91 -8.58 -38.32
C ASP A 23 17.91 -8.92 -37.18
N PRO A 24 17.05 -9.94 -37.40
CA PRO A 24 16.02 -10.32 -36.43
C PRO A 24 16.57 -10.88 -35.11
N SER A 25 17.87 -11.22 -35.06
CA SER A 25 18.51 -11.82 -33.88
C SER A 25 19.00 -10.78 -32.87
N THR A 26 18.99 -9.49 -33.23
CA THR A 26 19.44 -8.41 -32.37
C THR A 26 18.31 -7.95 -31.43
N ALA A 27 18.65 -7.56 -30.19
CA ALA A 27 17.70 -6.96 -29.26
C ALA A 27 17.25 -5.56 -29.73
N PRO A 28 15.94 -5.21 -29.64
CA PRO A 28 15.45 -3.88 -29.96
C PRO A 28 16.23 -2.75 -29.27
N SER A 29 16.64 -2.93 -28.02
CA SER A 29 17.45 -1.94 -27.27
C SER A 29 18.81 -1.64 -27.92
N HIS A 30 19.47 -2.66 -28.50
CA HIS A 30 20.71 -2.47 -29.24
C HIS A 30 20.48 -1.69 -30.54
N VAL A 31 19.38 -1.96 -31.25
CA VAL A 31 19.00 -1.22 -32.46
C VAL A 31 18.70 0.25 -32.13
N CYS A 32 17.97 0.52 -31.05
CA CYS A 32 17.74 1.89 -30.55
C CYS A 32 19.05 2.66 -30.34
N LYS A 33 20.02 2.01 -29.70
CA LYS A 33 21.35 2.58 -29.42
C LYS A 33 22.19 2.80 -30.69
N GLU A 34 22.07 1.91 -31.67
CA GLU A 34 22.77 2.02 -32.96
C GLU A 34 22.20 3.17 -33.79
N LEU A 35 20.88 3.23 -33.96
CA LEU A 35 20.22 4.18 -34.87
C LEU A 35 20.11 5.59 -34.28
N PHE A 36 19.81 5.70 -32.98
CA PHE A 36 19.43 6.98 -32.36
C PHE A 36 20.40 7.42 -31.26
N HIS A 37 21.41 6.60 -30.93
CA HIS A 37 22.37 6.85 -29.84
C HIS A 37 21.75 7.01 -28.45
N THR A 38 20.47 6.66 -28.30
CA THR A 38 19.74 6.61 -27.03
C THR A 38 19.53 5.17 -26.58
N ASP A 39 19.43 4.98 -25.27
CA ASP A 39 19.00 3.74 -24.65
C ASP A 39 17.66 4.03 -23.99
N SER A 40 16.63 3.23 -24.28
CA SER A 40 15.26 3.44 -23.80
C SER A 40 15.13 3.33 -22.28
N GLU A 41 16.19 2.90 -21.57
CA GLU A 41 16.22 2.79 -20.11
C GLU A 41 17.02 3.91 -19.41
N ARG A 42 17.56 4.91 -20.13
CA ARG A 42 18.25 6.04 -19.48
C ARG A 42 17.27 6.91 -18.68
N ASP A 43 17.76 7.53 -17.60
CA ASP A 43 17.02 8.58 -16.89
C ASP A 43 17.18 9.89 -17.68
N VAL A 44 16.33 10.14 -18.67
CA VAL A 44 16.32 11.40 -19.41
C VAL A 44 15.51 12.42 -18.61
N SER A 45 16.19 13.39 -17.98
CA SER A 45 15.52 14.60 -17.50
C SER A 45 15.27 15.52 -18.68
N THR A 46 14.03 15.91 -18.96
CA THR A 46 13.79 17.07 -19.83
C THR A 46 14.22 18.30 -19.04
N GLU A 47 15.48 18.75 -19.19
CA GLU A 47 16.01 19.94 -18.52
C GLU A 47 15.00 21.08 -18.63
N GLY A 48 14.76 21.76 -17.50
CA GLY A 48 13.62 22.64 -17.29
C GLY A 48 13.44 23.67 -18.40
N ALA A 49 12.33 23.54 -19.15
CA ALA A 49 11.68 24.70 -19.74
C ALA A 49 11.30 25.64 -18.60
N THR A 50 12.19 26.57 -18.26
CA THR A 50 11.98 27.54 -17.20
C THR A 50 10.68 28.32 -17.49
N HIS A 51 9.94 28.66 -16.44
CA HIS A 51 8.78 29.56 -16.51
C HIS A 51 9.05 30.89 -17.26
N HIS A 52 10.32 31.22 -17.55
CA HIS A 52 10.76 32.42 -18.24
C HIS A 52 10.48 32.48 -19.75
N GLU A 53 10.24 31.35 -20.45
CA GLU A 53 9.93 31.42 -21.90
C GLU A 53 8.46 31.78 -22.21
N ARG A 54 7.59 31.90 -21.20
CA ARG A 54 6.17 32.29 -21.35
C ARG A 54 5.94 33.77 -21.73
N GLN A 55 6.98 34.60 -21.79
CA GLN A 55 6.82 36.05 -22.02
C GLN A 55 7.07 36.51 -23.46
N THR A 56 7.43 35.61 -24.38
CA THR A 56 7.52 35.94 -25.82
C THR A 56 6.29 35.46 -26.57
N PRO A 57 5.68 36.28 -27.47
CA PRO A 57 4.64 35.80 -28.37
C PRO A 57 5.17 34.58 -29.11
N ASN A 58 4.45 33.46 -29.03
CA ASN A 58 4.87 32.24 -29.70
C ASN A 58 5.02 32.57 -31.20
N PRO A 59 6.20 32.40 -31.82
CA PRO A 59 6.31 32.52 -33.26
C PRO A 59 5.33 31.52 -33.88
N LYS A 60 4.60 31.94 -34.92
CA LYS A 60 3.63 31.06 -35.61
C LYS A 60 4.29 29.70 -35.89
N PRO A 61 3.65 28.57 -35.57
CA PRO A 61 4.21 27.25 -35.82
C PRO A 61 4.53 27.11 -37.31
N ASP A 62 5.67 26.51 -37.61
CA ASP A 62 6.06 26.19 -38.99
C ASP A 62 5.32 24.92 -39.45
N LEU A 63 4.07 25.12 -39.86
CA LEU A 63 3.17 24.04 -40.27
C LEU A 63 3.69 23.29 -41.49
N GLN A 64 4.41 23.97 -42.39
CA GLN A 64 4.98 23.33 -43.57
C GLN A 64 6.04 22.30 -43.16
N THR A 65 6.98 22.69 -42.29
CA THR A 65 7.99 21.74 -41.79
C THR A 65 7.35 20.61 -40.98
N ALA A 66 6.33 20.88 -40.17
CA ALA A 66 5.60 19.83 -39.45
C ALA A 66 4.91 18.83 -40.40
N ALA A 67 4.29 19.32 -41.47
CA ALA A 67 3.67 18.47 -42.48
C ALA A 67 4.70 17.60 -43.20
N GLU A 68 5.89 18.12 -43.50
CA GLU A 68 6.98 17.38 -44.13
C GLU A 68 7.59 16.27 -43.24
N CYS A 69 7.33 16.28 -41.93
CA CYS A 69 7.83 15.30 -40.97
C CYS A 69 6.94 14.06 -40.81
N GLY A 70 5.72 14.05 -41.35
CA GLY A 70 4.85 12.86 -41.32
C GLY A 70 4.66 12.24 -42.70
N ASN A 71 4.23 10.98 -42.71
CA ASN A 71 3.85 10.30 -43.94
C ASN A 71 2.33 10.11 -44.03
N TRP A 72 1.66 11.13 -44.55
CA TRP A 72 0.21 11.21 -44.58
C TRP A 72 -0.44 10.42 -45.73
N GLY A 73 0.35 9.80 -46.62
CA GLY A 73 -0.19 9.07 -47.77
C GLY A 73 -1.05 9.98 -48.66
N SER A 74 -2.31 9.58 -48.90
CA SER A 74 -3.29 10.39 -49.63
C SER A 74 -4.06 11.39 -48.74
N SER A 75 -3.84 11.36 -47.43
CA SER A 75 -4.55 12.22 -46.48
C SER A 75 -3.81 13.57 -46.30
N GLN A 76 -4.55 14.59 -45.87
CA GLN A 76 -4.00 15.92 -45.58
C GLN A 76 -4.37 16.30 -44.14
N PRO A 77 -3.38 16.52 -43.26
CA PRO A 77 -3.65 17.01 -41.91
C PRO A 77 -4.13 18.45 -41.91
N SER A 78 -5.07 18.76 -41.03
CA SER A 78 -5.54 20.13 -40.78
C SER A 78 -4.46 20.99 -40.13
N ASP A 79 -4.61 22.31 -40.25
CA ASP A 79 -3.74 23.28 -39.57
C ASP A 79 -3.73 23.08 -38.05
N LEU A 80 -4.86 22.65 -37.47
CA LEU A 80 -4.96 22.35 -36.04
C LEU A 80 -4.13 21.12 -35.68
N PHE A 81 -4.28 20.02 -36.42
CA PHE A 81 -3.45 18.82 -36.23
C PHE A 81 -1.96 19.15 -36.38
N LEU A 82 -1.58 19.90 -37.43
CA LEU A 82 -0.18 20.29 -37.67
C LEU A 82 0.39 21.20 -36.59
N SER A 83 -0.44 22.07 -35.99
CA SER A 83 -0.02 22.91 -34.86
C SER A 83 0.32 22.06 -33.64
N ILE A 84 -0.52 21.07 -33.32
CA ILE A 84 -0.28 20.14 -32.21
C ILE A 84 0.91 19.24 -32.52
N PHE A 85 0.98 18.70 -33.73
CA PHE A 85 2.06 17.83 -34.19
C PHE A 85 3.42 18.54 -34.20
N HIS A 86 3.47 19.83 -34.55
CA HIS A 86 4.66 20.65 -34.44
C HIS A 86 5.21 20.67 -32.99
N ASP A 87 4.34 20.85 -32.01
CA ASP A 87 4.72 20.88 -30.59
C ASP A 87 5.17 19.50 -30.10
N VAL A 88 4.49 18.44 -30.53
CA VAL A 88 4.90 17.05 -30.29
C VAL A 88 6.31 16.80 -30.84
N LEU A 89 6.58 17.12 -32.11
CA LEU A 89 7.90 16.92 -32.72
C LEU A 89 9.01 17.71 -32.03
N SER A 90 8.68 18.86 -31.44
CA SER A 90 9.66 19.69 -30.73
C SER A 90 10.22 19.02 -29.47
N THR A 91 9.49 18.06 -28.88
CA THR A 91 9.93 17.28 -27.71
C THR A 91 11.07 16.31 -28.02
N LEU A 92 11.18 15.85 -29.28
CA LEU A 92 12.19 14.87 -29.73
C LEU A 92 13.62 15.42 -29.75
N ARG A 93 13.80 16.71 -29.42
CA ARG A 93 15.09 17.39 -29.39
C ARG A 93 16.04 16.78 -28.35
N THR A 94 15.51 16.45 -27.19
CA THR A 94 16.30 15.94 -26.05
C THR A 94 16.61 14.47 -26.21
N ASP A 95 15.61 13.70 -26.66
CA ASP A 95 15.74 12.30 -26.98
C ASP A 95 14.82 11.96 -28.17
N PRO A 96 15.37 11.48 -29.30
CA PRO A 96 14.57 11.05 -30.44
C PRO A 96 13.55 9.94 -30.14
N LEU A 97 13.75 9.14 -29.08
CA LEU A 97 12.88 8.01 -28.73
C LEU A 97 11.97 8.27 -27.52
N ILE A 98 11.81 9.52 -27.07
CA ILE A 98 10.94 9.88 -25.94
C ILE A 98 9.44 9.57 -26.18
N ASP A 99 9.06 9.39 -27.45
CA ASP A 99 7.75 8.91 -27.91
C ASP A 99 7.63 7.37 -27.93
N VAL A 100 8.67 6.64 -27.53
CA VAL A 100 8.70 5.16 -27.61
C VAL A 100 8.33 4.68 -29.04
N CYS A 101 8.70 5.45 -30.05
CA CYS A 101 8.44 5.20 -31.47
C CYS A 101 9.55 5.86 -32.28
N SER A 102 9.99 5.22 -33.36
CA SER A 102 10.98 5.81 -34.27
C SER A 102 10.44 7.10 -34.90
N PRO A 103 11.21 8.22 -34.94
CA PRO A 103 10.73 9.51 -35.47
C PRO A 103 10.10 9.49 -36.86
N SER A 104 10.54 8.59 -37.74
CA SER A 104 9.97 8.44 -39.09
C SER A 104 8.60 7.75 -39.14
N LEU A 105 8.15 7.20 -38.01
CA LEU A 105 6.88 6.49 -37.86
C LEU A 105 5.89 7.21 -36.94
N ILE A 106 6.27 8.34 -36.32
CA ILE A 106 5.39 9.05 -35.37
C ILE A 106 4.14 9.58 -36.09
N GLY A 107 4.30 10.31 -37.20
CA GLY A 107 3.21 10.87 -38.00
C GLY A 107 2.94 10.04 -39.25
N THR A 108 1.74 9.48 -39.37
CA THR A 108 1.35 8.54 -40.43
C THR A 108 -0.14 8.68 -40.78
N ASN A 109 -0.71 7.71 -41.48
CA ASN A 109 -2.14 7.63 -41.77
C ASN A 109 -2.69 6.23 -41.49
N GLY A 110 -4.01 6.09 -41.42
CA GLY A 110 -4.63 4.79 -41.23
C GLY A 110 -6.15 4.86 -41.25
N VAL A 111 -6.79 3.72 -40.99
CA VAL A 111 -8.24 3.62 -40.86
C VAL A 111 -8.64 3.06 -39.50
N SER A 112 -9.90 3.28 -39.09
CA SER A 112 -10.42 2.81 -37.80
C SER A 112 -11.75 2.10 -38.02
N PRO A 113 -11.77 0.76 -38.21
CA PRO A 113 -13.01 0.03 -38.52
C PRO A 113 -13.95 -0.20 -37.33
N LEU A 114 -13.45 -0.14 -36.09
CA LEU A 114 -14.23 -0.46 -34.89
C LEU A 114 -13.84 0.39 -33.68
N LEU A 115 -14.87 0.81 -32.95
CA LEU A 115 -14.79 1.38 -31.61
C LEU A 115 -15.62 0.52 -30.65
N ILE A 116 -15.09 0.27 -29.45
CA ILE A 116 -15.84 -0.32 -28.34
C ILE A 116 -15.80 0.63 -27.15
N VAL A 117 -16.97 0.92 -26.58
CA VAL A 117 -17.11 1.59 -25.27
C VAL A 117 -18.05 0.76 -24.40
N SER A 118 -17.47 -0.02 -23.49
CA SER A 118 -18.22 -0.97 -22.64
C SER A 118 -17.38 -1.43 -21.46
N GLY A 119 -17.89 -2.38 -20.68
CA GLY A 119 -17.11 -3.08 -19.66
C GLY A 119 -16.01 -3.96 -20.25
N ILE A 120 -14.98 -4.23 -19.43
CA ILE A 120 -13.78 -5.00 -19.82
C ILE A 120 -14.08 -6.31 -20.58
N PRO A 121 -15.08 -7.13 -20.20
CA PRO A 121 -15.37 -8.38 -20.92
C PRO A 121 -15.72 -8.19 -22.41
N ASP A 122 -16.37 -7.10 -22.80
CA ASP A 122 -16.70 -6.85 -24.21
C ASP A 122 -15.45 -6.55 -25.05
N ILE A 123 -14.51 -5.77 -24.50
CA ILE A 123 -13.22 -5.53 -25.16
C ILE A 123 -12.43 -6.85 -25.24
N ALA A 124 -12.38 -7.62 -24.16
CA ALA A 124 -11.70 -8.91 -24.13
C ALA A 124 -12.31 -9.94 -25.10
N ARG A 125 -13.62 -9.90 -25.35
CA ARG A 125 -14.26 -10.71 -26.41
C ARG A 125 -13.69 -10.37 -27.77
N HIS A 126 -13.59 -9.09 -28.11
CA HIS A 126 -13.02 -8.68 -29.40
C HIS A 126 -11.55 -9.09 -29.53
N MET A 127 -10.75 -8.87 -28.47
CA MET A 127 -9.36 -9.32 -28.43
C MET A 127 -9.27 -10.84 -28.64
N SER A 128 -10.13 -11.62 -27.98
CA SER A 128 -10.16 -13.08 -28.11
C SER A 128 -10.51 -13.54 -29.53
N ASN A 129 -11.41 -12.84 -30.23
CA ASN A 129 -11.74 -13.13 -31.63
C ASN A 129 -10.55 -12.84 -32.54
N LEU A 130 -9.84 -11.72 -32.35
CA LEU A 130 -8.64 -11.40 -33.13
C LEU A 130 -7.51 -12.41 -32.86
N ILE A 131 -7.29 -12.81 -31.60
CA ILE A 131 -6.31 -13.85 -31.25
C ILE A 131 -6.66 -15.17 -31.94
N ALA A 132 -7.90 -15.63 -31.87
CA ALA A 132 -8.35 -16.86 -32.53
C ALA A 132 -8.26 -16.80 -34.08
N ARG A 133 -8.20 -15.61 -34.66
CA ARG A 133 -8.06 -15.37 -36.11
C ARG A 133 -6.61 -15.15 -36.55
N ALA A 134 -5.67 -14.98 -35.63
CA ALA A 134 -4.29 -14.65 -35.97
C ALA A 134 -3.62 -15.71 -36.85
N ASP A 135 -2.81 -15.26 -37.81
CA ASP A 135 -2.13 -16.12 -38.78
C ASP A 135 -0.65 -16.35 -38.47
N ARG A 136 0.05 -15.34 -37.96
CA ARG A 136 1.51 -15.33 -37.85
C ARG A 136 1.98 -14.87 -36.47
N GLU A 137 1.39 -13.81 -35.92
CA GLU A 137 1.83 -13.27 -34.64
C GLU A 137 0.78 -12.48 -33.85
N VAL A 138 0.96 -12.46 -32.53
CA VAL A 138 0.20 -11.62 -31.58
C VAL A 138 1.18 -11.00 -30.58
N PHE A 139 1.10 -9.68 -30.41
CA PHE A 139 1.71 -8.96 -29.28
C PHE A 139 0.60 -8.39 -28.40
N LEU A 140 0.61 -8.67 -27.09
CA LEU A 140 -0.35 -8.13 -26.14
C LEU A 140 0.36 -7.48 -24.95
N ALA A 141 0.18 -6.17 -24.79
CA ALA A 141 0.63 -5.41 -23.64
C ALA A 141 -0.55 -4.97 -22.76
N THR A 142 -0.39 -5.11 -21.45
CA THR A 142 -1.30 -4.56 -20.45
C THR A 142 -0.51 -4.08 -19.23
N ASN A 143 -0.99 -3.11 -18.46
CA ASN A 143 -0.34 -2.77 -17.20
C ASN A 143 -0.55 -3.87 -16.17
N PHE A 144 -1.80 -4.29 -15.96
CA PHE A 144 -2.11 -5.29 -14.95
C PHE A 144 -2.76 -6.53 -15.57
N TRP A 145 -2.39 -7.69 -15.03
CA TRP A 145 -2.95 -9.00 -15.39
C TRP A 145 -3.32 -9.79 -14.14
N MET A 146 -4.56 -10.29 -14.09
CA MET A 146 -4.99 -11.27 -13.10
C MET A 146 -5.98 -12.27 -13.68
N TYR A 147 -5.97 -13.49 -13.13
CA TYR A 147 -6.97 -14.51 -13.41
C TYR A 147 -8.38 -13.99 -13.10
N SER A 148 -9.24 -13.97 -14.12
CA SER A 148 -10.49 -13.21 -14.21
C SER A 148 -11.30 -13.68 -15.43
N GLU A 149 -12.52 -13.20 -15.62
CA GLU A 149 -13.28 -13.52 -16.84
C GLU A 149 -12.58 -13.00 -18.11
N PRO A 150 -12.08 -11.75 -18.17
CA PRO A 150 -11.31 -11.24 -19.31
C PRO A 150 -10.04 -12.05 -19.63
N SER A 151 -9.25 -12.42 -18.62
CA SER A 151 -8.06 -13.24 -18.88
C SER A 151 -8.43 -14.62 -19.42
N ARG A 152 -9.51 -15.24 -18.91
CA ARG A 152 -9.98 -16.54 -19.40
C ARG A 152 -10.46 -16.50 -20.85
N LEU A 153 -11.10 -15.42 -21.28
CA LEU A 153 -11.44 -15.21 -22.70
C LEU A 153 -10.18 -15.21 -23.57
N ILE A 154 -9.13 -14.53 -23.12
CA ILE A 154 -7.84 -14.47 -23.83
C ILE A 154 -7.13 -15.83 -23.81
N THR A 155 -7.05 -16.52 -22.67
CA THR A 155 -6.37 -17.82 -22.59
C THR A 155 -7.09 -18.88 -23.40
N ASN A 156 -8.43 -18.89 -23.40
CA ASN A 156 -9.21 -19.77 -24.27
C ASN A 156 -8.94 -19.50 -25.75
N ALA A 157 -8.78 -18.23 -26.14
CA ALA A 157 -8.46 -17.88 -27.53
C ALA A 157 -7.05 -18.33 -27.93
N LEU A 158 -6.09 -18.35 -27.00
CA LEU A 158 -4.77 -18.93 -27.26
C LEU A 158 -4.85 -20.44 -27.51
N HIS A 159 -5.68 -21.17 -26.76
CA HIS A 159 -5.93 -22.59 -27.07
C HIS A 159 -6.57 -22.78 -28.45
N GLU A 160 -7.56 -21.96 -28.79
CA GLU A 160 -8.21 -22.01 -30.10
C GLU A 160 -7.23 -21.68 -31.23
N LEU A 161 -6.40 -20.65 -31.06
CA LEU A 161 -5.36 -20.28 -32.02
C LEU A 161 -4.36 -21.43 -32.22
N SER A 162 -3.91 -22.06 -31.13
CA SER A 162 -3.04 -23.25 -31.19
C SER A 162 -3.70 -24.39 -31.94
N HIS A 163 -4.98 -24.66 -31.68
CA HIS A 163 -5.74 -25.70 -32.37
C HIS A 163 -5.78 -25.46 -33.89
N ARG A 164 -6.20 -24.25 -34.32
CA ARG A 164 -6.29 -23.87 -35.74
C ARG A 164 -4.93 -23.84 -36.44
N ALA A 165 -3.89 -23.41 -35.74
CA ALA A 165 -2.52 -23.46 -36.24
C ALA A 165 -2.07 -24.91 -36.50
N GLY A 166 -2.46 -25.84 -35.64
CA GLY A 166 -2.22 -27.28 -35.83
C GLY A 166 -2.96 -27.87 -37.04
N GLU A 167 -4.22 -27.50 -37.26
CA GLU A 167 -5.01 -27.93 -38.42
C GLU A 167 -4.38 -27.49 -39.76
N THR A 168 -3.66 -26.36 -39.74
CA THR A 168 -2.96 -25.79 -40.90
C THR A 168 -1.46 -26.05 -40.90
N ASN A 169 -0.96 -26.87 -39.96
CA ASN A 169 0.45 -27.23 -39.78
C ASN A 169 1.40 -26.01 -39.76
N ARG A 170 0.98 -24.94 -39.06
CA ARG A 170 1.75 -23.71 -38.85
C ARG A 170 2.01 -23.48 -37.36
N ARG A 171 2.95 -22.58 -37.05
CA ARG A 171 3.16 -22.05 -35.69
C ARG A 171 2.97 -20.55 -35.66
N VAL A 172 2.42 -20.04 -34.55
CA VAL A 172 2.16 -18.60 -34.34
C VAL A 172 2.99 -18.09 -33.17
N VAL A 173 3.63 -16.94 -33.34
CA VAL A 173 4.44 -16.30 -32.29
C VAL A 173 3.56 -15.40 -31.43
N VAL A 174 3.52 -15.64 -30.12
CA VAL A 174 2.72 -14.85 -29.18
C VAL A 174 3.63 -14.24 -28.13
N LYS A 175 3.57 -12.92 -27.97
CA LYS A 175 4.31 -12.19 -26.93
C LYS A 175 3.34 -11.45 -26.01
N ILE A 176 3.53 -11.62 -24.70
CA ILE A 176 2.69 -10.97 -23.68
C ILE A 176 3.58 -10.17 -22.73
N MET A 177 3.21 -8.92 -22.50
CA MET A 177 3.92 -8.02 -21.58
C MET A 177 2.97 -7.48 -20.52
N TYR A 178 3.39 -7.54 -19.25
CA TYR A 178 2.64 -6.96 -18.13
C TYR A 178 3.53 -6.28 -17.09
N ASP A 179 2.95 -5.47 -16.21
CA ASP A 179 3.63 -4.86 -15.07
C ASP A 179 3.26 -5.55 -13.75
N ARG A 180 4.28 -6.01 -13.03
CA ARG A 180 4.17 -6.41 -11.64
C ARG A 180 5.51 -6.25 -10.92
N GLY A 181 5.58 -5.25 -10.03
CA GLY A 181 6.76 -5.00 -9.21
C GLY A 181 7.35 -6.23 -8.51
N ASP A 182 8.63 -6.47 -8.77
CA ASP A 182 9.50 -7.49 -8.17
C ASP A 182 10.82 -6.83 -7.72
N LEU A 183 11.37 -7.28 -6.59
CA LEU A 183 12.65 -6.78 -6.06
C LEU A 183 13.82 -6.93 -7.04
N LYS A 184 13.77 -7.90 -7.96
CA LYS A 184 14.79 -8.09 -9.00
C LYS A 184 14.79 -6.94 -10.03
N GLN A 185 13.68 -6.20 -10.16
CA GLN A 185 13.54 -5.11 -11.13
C GLN A 185 14.30 -3.84 -10.74
N PHE A 186 14.96 -3.81 -9.57
CA PHE A 186 15.96 -2.78 -9.26
C PHE A 186 17.25 -2.91 -10.07
N VAL A 187 17.47 -4.04 -10.76
CA VAL A 187 18.65 -4.31 -11.58
C VAL A 187 18.28 -4.61 -13.03
N GLU A 188 17.18 -5.33 -13.25
CA GLU A 188 16.70 -5.74 -14.57
C GLU A 188 15.21 -5.46 -14.68
N ASN A 189 14.84 -4.34 -15.33
CA ASN A 189 13.45 -3.90 -15.39
C ASN A 189 12.58 -4.87 -16.22
N HIS A 190 13.11 -5.33 -17.36
CA HIS A 190 12.45 -6.21 -18.34
C HIS A 190 12.74 -7.69 -18.08
N GLN A 191 11.91 -8.36 -17.29
CA GLN A 191 12.17 -9.74 -16.87
C GLN A 191 11.42 -10.75 -17.72
N SER A 192 12.15 -11.65 -18.36
CA SER A 192 11.55 -12.84 -18.98
C SER A 192 10.96 -13.76 -17.90
N VAL A 193 9.69 -14.15 -18.08
CA VAL A 193 8.95 -14.97 -17.12
C VAL A 193 8.91 -16.41 -17.60
N HIS A 194 9.38 -17.35 -16.78
CA HIS A 194 9.38 -18.77 -17.12
C HIS A 194 7.95 -19.36 -17.10
N ALA A 195 7.70 -20.37 -17.93
CA ALA A 195 6.39 -21.01 -18.09
C ALA A 195 5.78 -21.51 -16.77
N ASP A 196 6.58 -22.14 -15.91
CA ASP A 196 6.14 -22.59 -14.59
C ASP A 196 5.57 -21.48 -13.70
N VAL A 197 5.97 -20.22 -13.94
CA VAL A 197 5.52 -19.06 -13.15
C VAL A 197 4.23 -18.50 -13.71
N TYR A 198 4.16 -18.25 -15.02
CA TYR A 198 2.95 -17.67 -15.61
C TYR A 198 1.81 -18.68 -15.78
N ALA A 199 2.12 -19.98 -15.88
CA ALA A 199 1.15 -21.06 -16.05
C ALA A 199 0.75 -21.76 -14.74
N ASP A 200 1.27 -21.33 -13.58
CA ASP A 200 0.88 -21.89 -12.29
C ASP A 200 -0.65 -21.79 -12.10
N SER A 201 -1.31 -22.95 -12.03
CA SER A 201 -2.75 -23.11 -11.79
C SER A 201 -3.26 -22.42 -10.52
N LYS A 202 -2.38 -22.16 -9.54
CA LYS A 202 -2.68 -21.41 -8.31
C LYS A 202 -2.16 -19.98 -8.34
N GLY A 203 -1.33 -19.64 -9.32
CA GLY A 203 -0.75 -18.32 -9.53
C GLY A 203 -1.79 -17.27 -9.93
N LYS A 204 -1.36 -16.00 -9.98
CA LYS A 204 -2.25 -14.89 -10.34
C LYS A 204 -2.37 -14.66 -11.85
N ILE A 205 -1.46 -15.19 -12.67
CA ILE A 205 -1.39 -14.94 -14.12
C ILE A 205 -2.20 -15.98 -14.92
N ARG A 206 -1.88 -17.27 -14.73
CA ARG A 206 -2.58 -18.43 -15.30
C ARG A 206 -2.73 -18.40 -16.83
N LEU A 207 -1.68 -17.99 -17.53
CA LEU A 207 -1.57 -18.17 -18.98
C LEU A 207 -1.39 -19.68 -19.30
N PRO A 208 -1.70 -20.15 -20.52
CA PRO A 208 -1.52 -21.56 -20.89
C PRO A 208 -0.05 -21.99 -20.80
N HIS A 209 0.21 -23.22 -20.34
CA HIS A 209 1.54 -23.78 -20.43
C HIS A 209 1.87 -24.07 -21.91
N PRO A 210 3.13 -23.92 -22.37
CA PRO A 210 3.51 -24.25 -23.76
C PRO A 210 3.06 -25.65 -24.23
N ASP A 211 3.00 -26.63 -23.32
CA ASP A 211 2.52 -27.99 -23.61
C ASP A 211 1.02 -28.04 -23.97
N ASP A 212 0.22 -27.09 -23.46
CA ASP A 212 -1.22 -27.02 -23.73
C ASP A 212 -1.53 -26.24 -25.03
N VAL A 213 -0.53 -25.53 -25.56
CA VAL A 213 -0.61 -24.75 -26.81
C VAL A 213 0.58 -25.07 -27.73
N PRO A 214 0.76 -26.33 -28.15
CA PRO A 214 1.99 -26.80 -28.80
C PRO A 214 2.29 -26.13 -30.15
N ASN A 215 1.29 -25.50 -30.79
CA ASN A 215 1.47 -24.80 -32.06
C ASN A 215 1.74 -23.30 -31.87
N LEU A 216 1.94 -22.83 -30.65
CA LEU A 216 2.34 -21.45 -30.36
C LEU A 216 3.79 -21.38 -29.87
N ASP A 217 4.46 -20.27 -30.18
CA ASP A 217 5.70 -19.86 -29.53
C ASP A 217 5.38 -18.71 -28.59
N LEU A 218 5.08 -19.04 -27.32
CA LEU A 218 4.66 -18.08 -26.29
C LEU A 218 5.85 -17.56 -25.47
N GLU A 219 6.04 -16.24 -25.47
CA GLU A 219 7.05 -15.55 -24.65
C GLU A 219 6.40 -14.47 -23.77
N VAL A 220 6.81 -14.37 -22.51
CA VAL A 220 6.18 -13.48 -21.51
C VAL A 220 7.23 -12.61 -20.81
N VAL A 221 6.98 -11.30 -20.74
CA VAL A 221 7.84 -10.34 -20.05
C VAL A 221 7.06 -9.59 -18.95
N ASN A 222 7.68 -9.49 -17.77
CA ASN A 222 7.25 -8.64 -16.68
C ASN A 222 8.12 -7.37 -16.62
N TYR A 223 7.54 -6.20 -16.82
CA TYR A 223 8.25 -4.93 -16.87
C TYR A 223 7.75 -3.92 -15.83
N HIS A 224 8.67 -3.42 -15.01
CA HIS A 224 8.45 -2.36 -14.03
C HIS A 224 9.72 -1.55 -13.84
N ARG A 225 9.63 -0.25 -13.55
CA ARG A 225 10.79 0.64 -13.33
C ARG A 225 10.74 1.29 -11.94
N PRO A 226 11.32 0.67 -10.90
CA PRO A 226 11.38 1.26 -9.55
C PRO A 226 11.99 2.68 -9.56
N LEU A 227 11.58 3.65 -8.73
CA LEU A 227 10.64 3.58 -7.60
C LEU A 227 9.20 4.01 -7.94
N LEU A 228 9.00 4.89 -8.93
CA LEU A 228 7.67 5.38 -9.35
C LEU A 228 7.30 5.03 -10.80
N GLY A 229 8.26 4.57 -11.61
CA GLY A 229 8.04 4.28 -13.03
C GLY A 229 7.22 3.02 -13.22
N THR A 230 6.14 3.12 -13.97
CA THR A 230 5.17 2.03 -14.19
C THR A 230 4.98 1.81 -15.68
N PHE A 231 4.91 0.56 -16.13
CA PHE A 231 4.53 0.22 -17.50
C PHE A 231 3.01 0.30 -17.62
N HIS A 232 2.50 1.48 -18.02
CA HIS A 232 1.07 1.76 -18.06
C HIS A 232 0.49 1.69 -19.50
N ALA A 233 1.19 1.10 -20.46
CA ALA A 233 0.70 0.94 -21.83
C ALA A 233 -0.25 -0.26 -21.97
N LYS A 234 -1.33 -0.11 -22.77
CA LYS A 234 -2.25 -1.21 -23.11
C LYS A 234 -2.61 -1.17 -24.59
N PHE A 235 -2.13 -2.18 -25.31
CA PHE A 235 -2.39 -2.31 -26.74
C PHE A 235 -2.17 -3.76 -27.19
N MET A 236 -2.71 -4.11 -28.35
CA MET A 236 -2.49 -5.42 -28.98
C MET A 236 -2.16 -5.24 -30.45
N VAL A 237 -1.20 -5.98 -30.98
CA VAL A 237 -0.91 -6.02 -32.42
C VAL A 237 -1.09 -7.45 -32.91
N VAL A 238 -1.82 -7.61 -34.02
CA VAL A 238 -2.10 -8.91 -34.63
C VAL A 238 -1.63 -8.89 -36.07
N ASP A 239 -0.74 -9.85 -36.40
CA ASP A 239 -0.16 -10.08 -37.73
C ASP A 239 0.48 -8.85 -38.40
N ARG A 240 0.81 -7.83 -37.61
CA ARG A 240 1.21 -6.48 -38.07
C ARG A 240 0.21 -5.86 -39.05
N ASN A 241 -1.06 -6.24 -38.99
CA ASN A 241 -2.13 -5.70 -39.84
C ASN A 241 -3.21 -4.97 -39.04
N ILE A 242 -3.36 -5.31 -37.76
CA ILE A 242 -4.36 -4.75 -36.86
C ILE A 242 -3.67 -4.33 -35.57
N ALA A 243 -3.91 -3.09 -35.14
CA ALA A 243 -3.52 -2.58 -33.84
C ALA A 243 -4.77 -2.24 -33.02
N LEU A 244 -4.86 -2.72 -31.80
CA LEU A 244 -5.83 -2.28 -30.81
C LEU A 244 -5.15 -1.36 -29.82
N LEU A 245 -5.79 -0.23 -29.53
CA LEU A 245 -5.41 0.66 -28.45
C LEU A 245 -6.57 0.73 -27.47
N GLN A 246 -6.31 0.42 -26.19
CA GLN A 246 -7.37 0.31 -25.18
C GLN A 246 -7.00 1.00 -23.85
N SER A 247 -8.02 1.32 -23.06
CA SER A 247 -7.86 1.91 -21.73
C SER A 247 -7.82 0.88 -20.59
N ASN A 248 -8.24 -0.37 -20.85
CA ASN A 248 -8.45 -1.41 -19.83
C ASN A 248 -7.22 -2.27 -19.53
N ASN A 249 -7.13 -2.71 -18.28
CA ASN A 249 -6.29 -3.83 -17.85
C ASN A 249 -6.98 -5.18 -18.12
N ILE A 250 -6.24 -6.29 -17.94
CA ILE A 250 -6.79 -7.65 -18.02
C ILE A 250 -7.14 -8.15 -16.61
N GLN A 251 -8.32 -7.75 -16.13
CA GLN A 251 -8.81 -8.04 -14.77
C GLN A 251 -10.34 -7.94 -14.67
N ASP A 252 -10.91 -8.49 -13.60
CA ASP A 252 -12.31 -8.23 -13.23
C ASP A 252 -12.38 -6.85 -12.54
N ASN A 253 -13.11 -5.91 -13.14
CA ASN A 253 -13.37 -4.59 -12.55
C ASN A 253 -14.70 -4.01 -13.08
N ASP A 254 -15.23 -2.99 -12.40
CA ASP A 254 -16.50 -2.31 -12.72
C ASP A 254 -16.34 -1.11 -13.66
N ASN A 255 -15.19 -1.01 -14.35
CA ASN A 255 -14.88 0.10 -15.24
C ASN A 255 -15.63 -0.01 -16.58
N MET A 256 -16.21 1.11 -17.00
CA MET A 256 -16.43 1.45 -18.40
C MET A 256 -15.11 1.89 -19.04
N GLU A 257 -14.80 1.32 -20.19
CA GLU A 257 -13.51 1.44 -20.87
C GLU A 257 -13.73 1.71 -22.36
N MET A 258 -12.68 2.13 -23.07
CA MET A 258 -12.69 2.43 -24.50
C MET A 258 -11.58 1.67 -25.23
N MET A 259 -11.87 1.17 -26.42
CA MET A 259 -10.90 0.54 -27.33
C MET A 259 -11.16 0.94 -28.77
N CYS A 260 -10.10 1.30 -29.50
CA CYS A 260 -10.15 1.52 -30.94
C CYS A 260 -9.27 0.50 -31.68
N GLN A 261 -9.82 -0.06 -32.75
CA GLN A 261 -9.08 -0.84 -33.73
C GLN A 261 -8.57 0.10 -34.83
N PHE A 262 -7.28 -0.02 -35.16
CA PHE A 262 -6.61 0.72 -36.22
C PHE A 262 -5.97 -0.24 -37.24
N GLU A 263 -6.02 0.13 -38.51
CA GLU A 263 -5.44 -0.63 -39.64
C GLU A 263 -4.73 0.31 -40.62
N GLY A 264 -3.84 -0.24 -41.45
CA GLY A 264 -3.02 0.53 -42.40
C GLY A 264 -1.68 0.95 -41.81
N ASP A 265 -1.07 2.02 -42.35
CA ASP A 265 0.30 2.43 -42.03
C ASP A 265 0.53 2.73 -40.53
N ILE A 266 -0.50 3.15 -39.79
CA ILE A 266 -0.43 3.35 -38.33
C ILE A 266 -0.03 2.10 -37.55
N VAL A 267 -0.31 0.92 -38.08
CA VAL A 267 0.05 -0.33 -37.41
C VAL A 267 1.56 -0.50 -37.34
N ASP A 268 2.32 0.01 -38.32
CA ASP A 268 3.78 0.00 -38.26
C ASP A 268 4.31 0.85 -37.09
N SER A 269 3.64 1.95 -36.74
CA SER A 269 4.02 2.80 -35.61
C SER A 269 3.76 2.13 -34.27
N VAL A 270 2.57 1.53 -34.07
CA VAL A 270 2.24 0.77 -32.86
C VAL A 270 3.13 -0.48 -32.73
N TYR A 271 3.45 -1.12 -33.86
CA TYR A 271 4.38 -2.24 -33.89
C TYR A 271 5.80 -1.84 -33.51
N ASP A 272 6.30 -0.70 -33.99
CA ASP A 272 7.59 -0.14 -33.58
C ASP A 272 7.62 0.17 -32.08
N THR A 273 6.53 0.73 -31.54
CA THR A 273 6.34 0.91 -30.10
C THR A 273 6.34 -0.41 -29.33
N ALA A 274 5.75 -1.48 -29.88
CA ALA A 274 5.81 -2.82 -29.30
C ALA A 274 7.26 -3.32 -29.16
N LEU A 275 8.05 -3.16 -30.23
CA LEU A 275 9.45 -3.58 -30.27
C LEU A 275 10.31 -2.79 -29.29
N ILE A 276 10.17 -1.46 -29.27
CA ILE A 276 10.91 -0.58 -28.37
C ILE A 276 10.55 -0.90 -26.92
N SER A 277 9.26 -1.10 -26.62
CA SER A 277 8.79 -1.45 -25.27
C SER A 277 9.24 -2.85 -24.84
N TRP A 278 9.35 -3.81 -25.76
CA TRP A 278 9.78 -5.17 -25.42
C TRP A 278 11.23 -5.22 -24.93
N HIS A 279 12.08 -4.33 -25.46
CA HIS A 279 13.48 -4.09 -25.10
C HIS A 279 14.46 -5.27 -25.37
N ASN A 280 14.13 -6.47 -24.91
CA ASN A 280 14.94 -7.68 -24.93
C ASN A 280 15.01 -8.35 -26.30
N GLU A 281 16.02 -9.21 -26.51
CA GLU A 281 16.06 -10.14 -27.64
C GLU A 281 14.80 -11.02 -27.66
N MET A 282 14.12 -11.12 -28.80
CA MET A 282 12.87 -11.88 -28.97
C MET A 282 13.13 -13.34 -29.36
N LYS A 283 12.52 -14.31 -28.66
CA LYS A 283 12.77 -15.74 -28.88
C LYS A 283 11.47 -16.54 -29.08
N PRO A 284 11.11 -16.92 -30.33
CA PRO A 284 11.71 -16.49 -31.61
C PRO A 284 11.39 -15.02 -31.94
N PRO A 285 12.08 -14.42 -32.92
CA PRO A 285 11.72 -13.11 -33.46
C PRO A 285 10.31 -13.13 -34.08
N PHE A 286 9.73 -11.94 -34.23
CA PHE A 286 8.44 -11.82 -34.89
C PHE A 286 8.50 -12.18 -36.38
N PRO A 287 7.61 -13.06 -36.88
CA PRO A 287 7.60 -13.47 -38.28
C PRO A 287 7.20 -12.36 -39.27
N CYS A 288 6.55 -11.28 -38.82
CA CYS A 288 6.15 -10.17 -39.70
C CYS A 288 7.14 -8.99 -39.72
N LEU A 289 8.37 -9.15 -39.20
CA LEU A 289 9.38 -8.08 -39.18
C LEU A 289 9.68 -7.52 -40.59
N ASP A 290 9.67 -8.37 -41.62
CA ASP A 290 9.93 -8.01 -43.02
C ASP A 290 8.67 -7.70 -43.85
N THR A 291 7.47 -7.82 -43.26
CA THR A 291 6.18 -7.52 -43.92
C THR A 291 5.48 -6.31 -43.28
N PRO A 292 5.88 -5.06 -43.58
CA PRO A 292 5.27 -3.85 -43.03
C PRO A 292 3.81 -3.70 -43.45
N SER A 293 2.99 -3.10 -42.59
CA SER A 293 1.54 -2.96 -42.80
C SER A 293 1.20 -2.11 -44.04
N ARG A 294 2.08 -1.16 -44.42
CA ARG A 294 1.95 -0.39 -45.67
C ARG A 294 1.79 -1.27 -46.92
N SER A 295 2.25 -2.51 -46.88
CA SER A 295 2.15 -3.45 -48.00
C SER A 295 0.83 -4.22 -48.06
N SER A 296 -0.03 -4.12 -47.05
CA SER A 296 -1.30 -4.83 -46.94
C SER A 296 -2.52 -3.89 -47.03
N LYS A 297 -3.62 -4.38 -47.58
CA LYS A 297 -4.90 -3.63 -47.56
C LYS A 297 -5.54 -3.79 -46.18
N PRO A 298 -6.26 -2.77 -45.66
CA PRO A 298 -7.01 -2.88 -44.41
C PRO A 298 -7.91 -4.12 -44.41
N PRO A 299 -7.67 -5.12 -43.54
CA PRO A 299 -8.36 -6.40 -43.61
C PRO A 299 -9.87 -6.27 -43.35
N SER A 300 -10.29 -5.34 -42.48
CA SER A 300 -11.70 -5.27 -42.05
C SER A 300 -12.64 -4.68 -43.11
N PHE A 301 -12.15 -3.80 -43.98
CA PHE A 301 -12.98 -3.17 -45.03
C PHE A 301 -13.16 -4.03 -46.28
N ASN A 302 -12.43 -5.14 -46.41
CA ASN A 302 -12.52 -6.05 -47.57
C ASN A 302 -13.49 -7.22 -47.37
N ILE A 303 -14.23 -7.25 -46.26
CA ILE A 303 -15.17 -8.32 -45.92
C ILE A 303 -16.59 -7.92 -46.35
N GLU A 304 -17.22 -8.73 -47.21
CA GLU A 304 -18.56 -8.44 -47.78
C GLU A 304 -19.64 -8.25 -46.70
N SER A 305 -19.56 -8.99 -45.60
CA SER A 305 -20.48 -8.87 -44.46
C SER A 305 -20.40 -7.52 -43.76
N GLN A 306 -19.20 -6.92 -43.67
CA GLN A 306 -18.99 -5.60 -43.09
C GLN A 306 -19.55 -4.49 -44.00
N ALA A 307 -19.37 -4.62 -45.32
CA ALA A 307 -19.92 -3.67 -46.29
C ALA A 307 -21.46 -3.63 -46.27
N LYS A 308 -22.11 -4.79 -46.04
CA LYS A 308 -23.57 -4.92 -45.93
C LYS A 308 -24.18 -4.23 -44.70
N LEU A 309 -23.39 -3.77 -43.73
CA LEU A 309 -23.88 -3.01 -42.57
C LEU A 309 -24.24 -1.56 -42.91
N PHE A 310 -23.77 -1.03 -44.05
CA PHE A 310 -23.87 0.39 -44.41
C PHE A 310 -24.61 0.58 -45.74
N ASN A 311 -25.17 1.77 -46.00
CA ASN A 311 -25.87 2.07 -47.26
C ASN A 311 -24.89 2.28 -48.44
N GLU A 312 -25.39 2.41 -49.68
CA GLU A 312 -24.58 2.70 -50.89
C GLU A 312 -23.73 3.99 -50.80
N LYS A 313 -24.07 4.91 -49.88
CA LYS A 313 -23.33 6.15 -49.62
C LYS A 313 -22.27 6.01 -48.52
N GLY A 314 -22.14 4.83 -47.89
CA GLY A 314 -21.22 4.60 -46.78
C GLY A 314 -21.66 5.25 -45.46
N GLU A 315 -22.93 5.64 -45.33
CA GLU A 315 -23.47 6.23 -44.11
C GLU A 315 -24.02 5.14 -43.19
N ASN A 316 -23.81 5.29 -41.88
CA ASN A 316 -24.61 4.56 -40.90
C ASN A 316 -26.02 5.16 -40.95
N LEU A 317 -27.07 4.36 -41.11
CA LEU A 317 -28.46 4.83 -41.33
C LEU A 317 -29.12 5.46 -40.09
N HIS A 318 -28.33 6.08 -39.21
CA HIS A 318 -28.78 6.79 -38.02
C HIS A 318 -28.35 8.27 -37.97
N SER A 319 -27.96 8.89 -39.10
CA SER A 319 -28.05 10.35 -39.21
C SER A 319 -29.31 10.73 -39.98
N TYR A 320 -30.36 11.10 -39.25
CA TYR A 320 -31.53 11.87 -39.66
C TYR A 320 -31.64 12.22 -41.17
N ASP A 321 -32.28 11.35 -41.95
CA ASP A 321 -33.04 11.77 -43.13
C ASP A 321 -34.18 10.76 -43.39
N THR A 322 -35.41 11.17 -43.15
CA THR A 322 -36.62 10.37 -43.38
C THR A 322 -37.03 10.33 -44.86
N GLN A 323 -36.20 10.77 -45.81
CA GLN A 323 -36.55 10.88 -47.22
C GLN A 323 -35.79 9.98 -48.21
N HIS A 324 -34.88 9.11 -47.78
CA HIS A 324 -34.17 8.19 -48.69
C HIS A 324 -34.62 6.73 -48.52
N THR A 325 -35.23 6.18 -49.57
CA THR A 325 -35.56 4.76 -49.70
C THR A 325 -34.29 3.94 -50.03
N LEU A 326 -34.13 2.79 -49.36
CA LEU A 326 -33.01 1.88 -49.53
C LEU A 326 -32.91 1.34 -50.97
N PRO A 327 -31.70 1.09 -51.49
CA PRO A 327 -31.51 0.31 -52.70
C PRO A 327 -32.01 -1.14 -52.49
N PRO A 328 -32.51 -1.82 -53.53
CA PRO A 328 -32.95 -3.22 -53.41
C PRO A 328 -31.79 -4.14 -52.99
N GLY A 329 -31.80 -4.62 -51.74
CA GLY A 329 -30.85 -5.63 -51.23
C GLY A 329 -29.92 -5.21 -50.08
N ALA A 330 -29.89 -3.92 -49.69
CA ALA A 330 -29.14 -3.47 -48.51
C ALA A 330 -29.93 -3.74 -47.21
N THR A 331 -29.30 -4.32 -46.18
CA THR A 331 -29.88 -4.52 -44.85
C THR A 331 -29.35 -3.42 -43.94
N THR A 332 -30.21 -2.66 -43.26
CA THR A 332 -29.74 -1.60 -42.35
C THR A 332 -29.12 -2.22 -41.09
N VAL A 333 -28.26 -1.50 -40.35
CA VAL A 333 -27.80 -1.96 -39.01
C VAL A 333 -29.01 -2.30 -38.14
N THR A 334 -30.10 -1.52 -38.23
CA THR A 334 -31.36 -1.76 -37.52
C THR A 334 -32.06 -3.04 -37.98
N ASP A 335 -32.17 -3.31 -39.27
CA ASP A 335 -32.83 -4.53 -39.80
C ASP A 335 -31.97 -5.77 -39.57
N ALA A 336 -30.64 -5.65 -39.62
CA ALA A 336 -29.72 -6.73 -39.27
C ALA A 336 -29.81 -7.03 -37.76
N VAL A 337 -29.98 -6.00 -36.94
CA VAL A 337 -30.26 -6.09 -35.49
C VAL A 337 -31.66 -6.64 -35.21
N GLU A 338 -32.67 -6.33 -36.02
CA GLU A 338 -34.05 -6.81 -35.86
C GLU A 338 -34.23 -8.25 -36.40
N GLN A 339 -33.48 -8.65 -37.43
CA GLN A 339 -33.37 -10.03 -37.88
C GLN A 339 -32.51 -10.88 -36.93
N ALA A 340 -31.47 -10.29 -36.32
CA ALA A 340 -30.67 -10.95 -35.30
C ALA A 340 -31.39 -11.02 -33.94
N SER A 341 -32.27 -10.07 -33.60
CA SER A 341 -33.10 -10.14 -32.40
C SER A 341 -34.14 -11.28 -32.46
N GLN A 342 -34.42 -11.80 -33.67
CA GLN A 342 -35.19 -13.03 -33.88
C GLN A 342 -34.34 -14.31 -33.76
N LYS A 343 -33.01 -14.20 -33.71
CA LYS A 343 -32.07 -15.33 -33.54
C LYS A 343 -31.54 -15.37 -32.11
N SER A 344 -31.65 -16.52 -31.45
CA SER A 344 -31.04 -16.73 -30.14
C SER A 344 -29.53 -16.98 -30.31
N LEU A 345 -28.71 -15.93 -30.24
CA LEU A 345 -27.25 -16.02 -30.25
C LEU A 345 -26.73 -15.98 -28.81
N PRO A 346 -26.01 -17.02 -28.33
CA PRO A 346 -25.42 -17.01 -27.00
C PRO A 346 -24.27 -16.01 -26.91
N GLN A 347 -24.07 -15.44 -25.72
CA GLN A 347 -22.92 -14.59 -25.41
C GLN A 347 -21.62 -15.39 -25.55
N HIS A 348 -20.58 -14.77 -26.11
CA HIS A 348 -19.22 -15.30 -26.05
C HIS A 348 -18.69 -15.17 -24.62
N SER A 349 -18.53 -16.29 -23.91
CA SER A 349 -18.01 -16.33 -22.53
C SER A 349 -16.88 -17.34 -22.40
N SER A 350 -16.13 -17.27 -21.30
CA SER A 350 -15.08 -18.24 -21.01
C SER A 350 -15.60 -19.69 -20.83
N SER A 351 -16.88 -19.86 -20.50
CA SER A 351 -17.52 -21.16 -20.32
C SER A 351 -18.25 -21.67 -21.57
N ASN A 352 -18.54 -20.79 -22.51
CA ASN A 352 -19.22 -21.09 -23.76
C ASN A 352 -18.63 -20.18 -24.86
N PRO A 353 -17.41 -20.49 -25.35
CA PRO A 353 -16.72 -19.62 -26.29
C PRO A 353 -17.36 -19.68 -27.69
N HIS A 354 -17.49 -18.52 -28.33
CA HIS A 354 -17.95 -18.35 -29.70
C HIS A 354 -17.00 -17.41 -30.43
N TYR A 355 -16.15 -17.97 -31.31
CA TYR A 355 -15.19 -17.19 -32.07
C TYR A 355 -15.77 -16.74 -33.41
N ASP A 356 -16.18 -15.48 -33.47
CA ASP A 356 -16.80 -14.87 -34.64
C ASP A 356 -15.72 -14.52 -35.70
N ILE A 357 -16.09 -14.64 -36.98
CA ILE A 357 -15.15 -14.52 -38.10
C ILE A 357 -14.87 -13.06 -38.50
N ASP A 358 -15.78 -12.13 -38.21
CA ASP A 358 -15.71 -10.71 -38.60
C ASP A 358 -16.41 -9.78 -37.59
N ILE A 359 -16.14 -8.47 -37.70
CA ILE A 359 -16.67 -7.43 -36.80
C ILE A 359 -18.21 -7.39 -36.84
N ALA A 360 -18.81 -7.61 -38.00
CA ALA A 360 -20.26 -7.65 -38.16
C ALA A 360 -20.90 -8.74 -37.28
N SER A 361 -20.33 -9.94 -37.29
CA SER A 361 -20.79 -11.08 -36.48
C SER A 361 -20.61 -10.82 -34.98
N GLU A 362 -19.48 -10.23 -34.58
CA GLU A 362 -19.21 -9.83 -33.19
C GLU A 362 -20.23 -8.81 -32.68
N MET A 363 -20.52 -7.77 -33.47
CA MET A 363 -21.52 -6.76 -33.15
C MET A 363 -22.91 -7.37 -33.00
N LEU A 364 -23.32 -8.24 -33.94
CA LEU A 364 -24.63 -8.90 -33.90
C LEU A 364 -24.79 -9.73 -32.63
N ARG A 365 -23.75 -10.47 -32.22
CA ARG A 365 -23.75 -11.23 -30.97
C ARG A 365 -23.83 -10.31 -29.75
N SER A 366 -23.06 -9.23 -29.71
CA SER A 366 -23.09 -8.26 -28.61
C SER A 366 -24.50 -7.67 -28.43
N ILE A 367 -25.10 -7.18 -29.52
CA ILE A 367 -26.44 -6.58 -29.48
C ILE A 367 -27.51 -7.61 -29.10
N ALA A 368 -27.41 -8.84 -29.57
CA ALA A 368 -28.35 -9.91 -29.22
C ALA A 368 -28.44 -10.14 -27.70
N THR A 369 -27.33 -9.97 -26.97
CA THR A 369 -27.31 -10.12 -25.50
C THR A 369 -28.02 -9.01 -24.73
N LEU A 370 -28.30 -7.88 -25.39
CA LEU A 370 -29.01 -6.73 -24.81
C LEU A 370 -30.52 -6.76 -25.10
N ASN A 371 -31.02 -7.76 -25.81
CA ASN A 371 -32.45 -7.89 -26.11
C ASN A 371 -33.22 -8.48 -24.93
N PRO A 372 -34.31 -7.82 -24.48
CA PRO A 372 -35.15 -8.35 -23.42
C PRO A 372 -36.02 -9.52 -23.92
N GLY A 373 -36.21 -10.54 -23.07
CA GLY A 373 -37.25 -11.55 -23.28
C GLY A 373 -38.65 -11.02 -22.93
N THR A 374 -39.69 -11.84 -23.16
CA THR A 374 -41.08 -11.48 -22.84
C THR A 374 -41.23 -11.06 -21.37
N GLY A 375 -41.62 -9.79 -21.14
CA GLY A 375 -41.83 -9.23 -19.80
C GLY A 375 -40.58 -8.65 -19.12
N GLN A 376 -39.43 -8.58 -19.81
CA GLN A 376 -38.22 -7.93 -19.30
C GLN A 376 -38.06 -6.52 -19.89
N ARG A 377 -37.41 -5.60 -19.15
CA ARG A 377 -37.03 -4.28 -19.68
C ARG A 377 -35.63 -4.34 -20.28
N ARG A 378 -35.38 -3.54 -21.30
CA ARG A 378 -34.08 -3.51 -21.98
C ARG A 378 -32.98 -2.95 -21.06
N ILE A 379 -33.31 -1.96 -20.23
CA ILE A 379 -32.38 -1.40 -19.24
C ILE A 379 -31.87 -2.44 -18.22
N ASP A 380 -32.69 -3.45 -17.91
CA ASP A 380 -32.29 -4.55 -17.01
C ASP A 380 -31.24 -5.46 -17.68
N MET A 381 -31.31 -5.62 -19.01
CA MET A 381 -30.31 -6.36 -19.79
C MET A 381 -28.99 -5.58 -19.89
N ILE A 382 -29.06 -4.25 -20.04
CA ILE A 382 -27.89 -3.37 -19.98
C ILE A 382 -27.22 -3.48 -18.59
N SER A 383 -28.01 -3.42 -17.51
CA SER A 383 -27.51 -3.58 -16.15
C SER A 383 -26.82 -4.93 -15.93
N LYS A 384 -27.40 -6.02 -16.48
CA LYS A 384 -26.78 -7.34 -16.49
C LYS A 384 -25.45 -7.37 -17.26
N ASN A 385 -25.35 -6.69 -18.40
CA ASN A 385 -24.09 -6.61 -19.16
C ASN A 385 -23.01 -5.83 -18.40
N LEU A 386 -23.40 -4.77 -17.69
CA LEU A 386 -22.49 -3.93 -16.90
C LEU A 386 -22.11 -4.53 -15.54
N ASN A 387 -22.81 -5.56 -15.07
CA ASN A 387 -22.44 -6.33 -13.88
C ASN A 387 -21.33 -7.34 -14.23
N THR A 388 -20.14 -6.81 -14.50
CA THR A 388 -18.98 -7.54 -15.04
C THR A 388 -18.22 -8.39 -14.02
N THR A 389 -18.45 -8.19 -12.71
CA THR A 389 -17.74 -8.91 -11.63
C THR A 389 -18.74 -9.70 -10.76
N PRO A 390 -18.33 -10.83 -10.14
CA PRO A 390 -19.22 -11.65 -9.32
C PRO A 390 -19.83 -10.93 -8.12
N GLU A 391 -19.15 -9.91 -7.61
CA GLU A 391 -19.58 -9.12 -6.43
C GLU A 391 -20.48 -7.94 -6.81
N ASN A 392 -20.55 -7.59 -8.11
CA ASN A 392 -21.35 -6.48 -8.59
C ASN A 392 -22.80 -6.91 -8.86
N HIS A 393 -23.69 -6.44 -8.00
CA HIS A 393 -25.14 -6.66 -8.11
C HIS A 393 -25.88 -5.32 -8.10
N THR A 394 -25.62 -4.51 -9.11
CA THR A 394 -26.30 -3.21 -9.29
C THR A 394 -27.58 -3.40 -10.09
N THR A 395 -28.63 -2.69 -9.70
CA THR A 395 -29.92 -2.67 -10.39
C THR A 395 -30.07 -1.37 -11.19
N ALA A 396 -30.68 -1.44 -12.37
CA ALA A 396 -30.98 -0.26 -13.18
C ALA A 396 -31.89 0.73 -12.44
N THR A 397 -31.50 2.01 -12.41
CA THR A 397 -32.31 3.13 -11.94
C THR A 397 -32.80 4.03 -13.08
N ALA A 398 -32.21 3.90 -14.27
CA ALA A 398 -32.65 4.59 -15.48
C ALA A 398 -34.00 4.08 -16.00
N PRO A 399 -34.79 4.97 -16.64
CA PRO A 399 -35.98 4.54 -17.37
C PRO A 399 -35.59 3.58 -18.50
N ASP A 400 -36.55 2.79 -18.96
CA ASP A 400 -36.30 1.91 -20.10
C ASP A 400 -36.03 2.73 -21.37
N VAL A 401 -35.12 2.25 -22.21
CA VAL A 401 -34.71 2.98 -23.42
C VAL A 401 -35.78 2.80 -24.49
N THR A 402 -36.56 3.85 -24.73
CA THR A 402 -37.65 3.85 -25.72
C THR A 402 -37.25 4.47 -27.06
N ASP A 403 -36.19 5.28 -27.08
CA ASP A 403 -35.61 5.87 -28.29
C ASP A 403 -34.55 4.92 -28.88
N PRO A 404 -34.77 4.36 -30.08
CA PRO A 404 -33.78 3.52 -30.75
C PRO A 404 -32.43 4.22 -31.00
N THR A 405 -32.40 5.55 -31.08
CA THR A 405 -31.19 6.34 -31.34
C THR A 405 -30.32 6.56 -30.09
N ASP A 406 -30.85 6.23 -28.91
CA ASP A 406 -30.16 6.32 -27.62
C ASP A 406 -29.84 4.93 -27.02
N LEU A 407 -30.03 3.88 -27.81
CA LEU A 407 -29.73 2.51 -27.43
C LEU A 407 -28.23 2.31 -27.19
N MET A 408 -27.88 1.67 -26.07
CA MET A 408 -26.52 1.23 -25.80
C MET A 408 -26.04 0.28 -26.91
N SER A 409 -24.91 0.61 -27.52
CA SER A 409 -24.25 -0.21 -28.52
C SER A 409 -22.78 -0.34 -28.12
N PRO A 410 -22.41 -1.42 -27.40
CA PRO A 410 -21.04 -1.64 -26.95
C PRO A 410 -20.04 -1.60 -28.12
N PHE A 411 -20.38 -2.24 -29.25
CA PHE A 411 -19.62 -2.26 -30.49
C PHE A 411 -20.18 -1.22 -31.47
N ILE A 412 -19.32 -0.37 -32.01
CA ILE A 412 -19.68 0.70 -32.96
C ILE A 412 -18.79 0.54 -34.19
N PRO A 413 -19.25 -0.15 -35.24
CA PRO A 413 -18.49 -0.29 -36.47
C PRO A 413 -18.52 1.03 -37.25
N LEU A 414 -17.41 1.33 -37.91
CA LEU A 414 -17.28 2.48 -38.80
C LEU A 414 -17.37 2.02 -40.26
N PRO A 415 -18.00 2.83 -41.13
CA PRO A 415 -18.09 2.50 -42.55
C PRO A 415 -16.71 2.54 -43.22
N PRO A 416 -16.50 1.80 -44.33
CA PRO A 416 -15.30 1.94 -45.13
C PRO A 416 -15.05 3.41 -45.50
N HIS A 417 -13.89 3.93 -45.11
CA HIS A 417 -13.53 5.33 -45.32
C HIS A 417 -12.06 5.45 -45.74
N GLN A 418 -11.68 6.60 -46.30
CA GLN A 418 -10.29 6.85 -46.69
C GLN A 418 -9.38 6.92 -45.46
N PRO A 419 -8.08 6.59 -45.59
CA PRO A 419 -7.11 6.82 -44.54
C PRO A 419 -7.09 8.29 -44.12
N PHE A 420 -6.91 8.52 -42.82
CA PHE A 420 -6.84 9.85 -42.23
C PHE A 420 -5.52 10.03 -41.46
N PRO A 421 -5.09 11.27 -41.19
CA PRO A 421 -3.85 11.54 -40.44
C PRO A 421 -3.91 11.02 -39.00
N ILE A 422 -2.86 10.32 -38.58
CA ILE A 422 -2.70 9.77 -37.23
C ILE A 422 -1.27 10.02 -36.76
N ALA A 423 -1.10 10.44 -35.51
CA ALA A 423 0.20 10.43 -34.85
C ALA A 423 0.14 9.58 -33.58
N VAL A 424 1.16 8.76 -33.32
CA VAL A 424 1.38 8.25 -31.96
C VAL A 424 1.93 9.39 -31.10
N VAL A 425 1.42 9.52 -29.88
CA VAL A 425 1.75 10.60 -28.93
C VAL A 425 1.92 10.01 -27.54
N ASN A 426 2.97 9.22 -27.42
CA ASN A 426 3.24 8.35 -26.29
C ASN A 426 4.12 9.05 -25.25
N ARG A 427 4.58 8.25 -24.30
CA ARG A 427 5.52 8.65 -23.28
C ARG A 427 6.33 7.46 -22.79
N GLU A 428 7.62 7.66 -22.59
CA GLU A 428 8.49 6.72 -21.88
C GLU A 428 8.28 6.74 -20.34
N PRO A 429 8.56 5.64 -19.63
CA PRO A 429 8.45 5.60 -18.17
C PRO A 429 9.58 6.35 -17.51
N PHE A 430 9.28 7.05 -16.42
CA PHE A 430 10.25 7.87 -15.69
C PHE A 430 10.25 7.51 -14.19
N GLY A 431 11.24 6.71 -13.79
CA GLY A 431 11.42 6.19 -12.44
C GLY A 431 11.78 7.21 -11.34
N PRO A 432 12.56 8.27 -11.63
CA PRO A 432 12.95 9.25 -10.62
C PRO A 432 11.75 10.01 -10.02
N PRO A 433 11.74 10.29 -8.70
CA PRO A 433 10.62 10.94 -8.01
C PRO A 433 10.64 12.47 -8.18
N THR A 434 10.73 12.95 -9.42
CA THR A 434 10.70 14.38 -9.76
C THR A 434 9.62 14.66 -10.80
N SER A 435 9.13 15.90 -10.84
CA SER A 435 8.21 16.39 -11.88
C SER A 435 8.94 16.96 -13.10
N SER A 436 10.19 16.54 -13.34
CA SER A 436 11.04 17.10 -14.40
C SER A 436 10.73 16.54 -15.79
N SER A 437 10.12 15.35 -15.88
CA SER A 437 9.62 14.78 -17.13
C SER A 437 8.26 15.38 -17.46
N LEU A 438 8.24 16.52 -18.14
CA LEU A 438 7.01 17.20 -18.57
C LEU A 438 6.94 17.42 -20.08
N HIS A 439 8.09 17.61 -20.71
CA HIS A 439 8.17 17.97 -22.12
C HIS A 439 8.25 16.72 -23.00
N VAL A 440 7.17 15.94 -22.99
CA VAL A 440 7.04 14.66 -23.72
C VAL A 440 5.83 14.70 -24.67
N PRO A 441 5.82 13.90 -25.75
CA PRO A 441 4.77 13.90 -26.78
C PRO A 441 3.33 13.83 -26.24
N GLN A 442 3.04 12.89 -25.32
CA GLN A 442 1.73 12.79 -24.67
C GLN A 442 1.32 14.13 -24.02
N ASN A 443 2.14 14.68 -23.13
CA ASN A 443 1.77 15.87 -22.38
C ASN A 443 1.55 17.07 -23.32
N LEU A 444 2.39 17.19 -24.35
CA LEU A 444 2.32 18.30 -25.31
C LEU A 444 1.14 18.19 -26.25
N SER A 445 0.71 16.98 -26.63
CA SER A 445 -0.48 16.82 -27.47
C SER A 445 -1.75 17.32 -26.75
N TRP A 446 -1.90 17.02 -25.46
CA TRP A 446 -2.99 17.50 -24.62
C TRP A 446 -2.93 19.01 -24.35
N ILE A 447 -1.75 19.53 -23.99
CA ILE A 447 -1.53 20.97 -23.77
C ILE A 447 -1.80 21.76 -25.05
N SER A 448 -1.22 21.33 -26.17
CA SER A 448 -1.30 22.04 -27.44
C SER A 448 -2.72 21.96 -28.02
N GLY A 449 -3.42 20.84 -27.83
CA GLY A 449 -4.86 20.73 -28.12
C GLY A 449 -5.68 21.83 -27.45
N LEU A 450 -5.49 22.06 -26.15
CA LEU A 450 -6.15 23.16 -25.42
C LEU A 450 -5.70 24.54 -25.88
N ARG A 451 -4.44 24.72 -26.29
CA ARG A 451 -3.91 26.02 -26.76
C ARG A 451 -4.47 26.44 -28.12
N HIS A 452 -4.65 25.49 -29.02
CA HIS A 452 -5.06 25.75 -30.39
C HIS A 452 -6.56 25.54 -30.64
N ALA A 453 -7.29 24.97 -29.69
CA ALA A 453 -8.75 24.88 -29.74
C ALA A 453 -9.41 26.24 -29.99
N ALA A 454 -10.38 26.25 -30.90
CA ALA A 454 -11.12 27.44 -31.32
C ALA A 454 -12.61 27.37 -30.96
N LYS A 455 -13.18 26.16 -30.77
CA LYS A 455 -14.62 25.95 -30.59
C LYS A 455 -14.95 25.14 -29.34
N SER A 456 -14.42 23.93 -29.22
CA SER A 456 -14.84 22.98 -28.18
C SER A 456 -13.74 22.01 -27.79
N VAL A 457 -13.72 21.63 -26.51
CA VAL A 457 -12.90 20.53 -26.01
C VAL A 457 -13.71 19.63 -25.09
N LEU A 458 -13.77 18.32 -25.37
CA LEU A 458 -14.24 17.31 -24.43
C LEU A 458 -13.03 16.58 -23.85
N ILE A 459 -12.96 16.44 -22.53
CA ILE A 459 -12.01 15.59 -21.82
C ILE A 459 -12.80 14.55 -21.03
N GLN A 460 -12.47 13.28 -21.18
CA GLN A 460 -12.94 12.21 -20.31
C GLN A 460 -11.72 11.47 -19.74
N THR A 461 -11.68 11.34 -18.41
CA THR A 461 -10.56 10.75 -17.66
C THR A 461 -11.08 10.20 -16.32
N PRO A 462 -10.53 9.11 -15.76
CA PRO A 462 -10.87 8.71 -14.39
C PRO A 462 -10.55 9.81 -13.38
N ASP A 463 -9.36 10.40 -13.51
CA ASP A 463 -8.77 11.39 -12.61
C ASP A 463 -8.25 12.61 -13.39
N LEU A 464 -8.47 13.82 -12.85
CA LEU A 464 -8.01 15.08 -13.42
C LEU A 464 -7.35 15.93 -12.33
N ASN A 465 -6.01 15.88 -12.25
CA ASN A 465 -5.24 16.71 -11.34
C ASN A 465 -3.82 17.06 -11.81
N ALA A 466 -3.48 16.73 -13.06
CA ALA A 466 -2.19 17.06 -13.65
C ALA A 466 -1.96 18.58 -13.65
N ALA A 467 -1.06 19.05 -12.78
CA ALA A 467 -0.83 20.48 -12.54
C ALA A 467 -0.45 21.29 -13.80
N ALA A 468 0.19 20.65 -14.79
CA ALA A 468 0.56 21.29 -16.05
C ALA A 468 -0.63 21.51 -17.00
N LEU A 469 -1.69 20.70 -16.88
CA LEU A 469 -2.88 20.75 -17.73
C LEU A 469 -3.88 21.83 -17.26
N LEU A 470 -4.04 22.00 -15.95
CA LEU A 470 -5.06 22.87 -15.34
C LEU A 470 -5.03 24.34 -15.84
N PRO A 471 -3.86 24.99 -15.99
CA PRO A 471 -3.81 26.37 -16.49
C PRO A 471 -4.25 26.51 -17.94
N GLU A 472 -4.04 25.48 -18.77
CA GLU A 472 -4.41 25.49 -20.19
C GLU A 472 -5.93 25.34 -20.35
N ILE A 473 -6.59 24.59 -19.46
CA ILE A 473 -8.06 24.53 -19.37
C ILE A 473 -8.65 25.92 -19.10
N LEU A 474 -8.11 26.65 -18.10
CA LEU A 474 -8.54 28.01 -17.81
C LEU A 474 -8.28 28.97 -18.98
N ALA A 475 -7.12 28.84 -19.62
CA ALA A 475 -6.76 29.67 -20.76
C ALA A 475 -7.69 29.43 -21.96
N ALA A 476 -8.12 28.20 -22.20
CA ALA A 476 -9.08 27.87 -23.26
C ALA A 476 -10.48 28.42 -22.95
N ALA A 477 -10.97 28.24 -21.72
CA ALA A 477 -12.26 28.80 -21.29
C ALA A 477 -12.31 30.34 -21.41
N ARG A 478 -11.22 31.04 -21.07
CA ARG A 478 -11.08 32.50 -21.25
C ARG A 478 -11.07 32.95 -22.71
N ARG A 479 -10.77 32.04 -23.65
CA ARG A 479 -10.91 32.27 -25.09
C ARG A 479 -12.29 31.87 -25.62
N GLU A 480 -13.26 31.65 -24.73
CA GLU A 480 -14.64 31.27 -25.07
C GLU A 480 -14.74 29.90 -25.77
N VAL A 481 -13.72 29.04 -25.60
CA VAL A 481 -13.76 27.64 -26.05
C VAL A 481 -14.61 26.85 -25.08
N ASN A 482 -15.61 26.12 -25.58
CA ASN A 482 -16.49 25.34 -24.72
C ASN A 482 -15.83 24.06 -24.23
N ILE A 483 -15.44 24.02 -22.95
CA ILE A 483 -14.77 22.88 -22.32
C ILE A 483 -15.79 22.01 -21.58
N SER A 484 -15.79 20.72 -21.86
CA SER A 484 -16.57 19.69 -21.15
C SER A 484 -15.64 18.65 -20.57
N ILE A 485 -15.77 18.36 -19.27
CA ILE A 485 -14.91 17.42 -18.54
C ILE A 485 -15.78 16.37 -17.88
N ILE A 486 -15.56 15.10 -18.20
CA ILE A 486 -16.21 13.95 -17.57
C ILE A 486 -15.18 13.23 -16.69
N TYR A 487 -15.42 13.17 -15.38
CA TYR A 487 -14.54 12.46 -14.44
C TYR A 487 -15.27 11.34 -13.67
N CYS A 488 -14.52 10.38 -13.13
CA CYS A 488 -15.10 9.32 -12.31
C CYS A 488 -15.13 9.74 -10.83
N LEU A 489 -16.31 9.70 -10.20
CA LEU A 489 -16.47 10.10 -8.80
C LEU A 489 -15.75 9.11 -7.87
N GLY A 490 -14.82 9.60 -7.05
CA GLY A 490 -14.13 8.78 -6.06
C GLY A 490 -13.03 7.87 -6.62
N TYR A 491 -12.62 8.05 -7.87
CA TYR A 491 -11.53 7.27 -8.45
C TYR A 491 -10.21 7.71 -7.82
N ASN A 492 -9.44 6.74 -7.33
CA ASN A 492 -8.17 6.92 -6.59
C ASN A 492 -8.08 8.07 -5.55
N ASP A 493 -9.20 8.59 -5.01
CA ASP A 493 -9.22 9.78 -4.14
C ASP A 493 -8.18 9.71 -3.00
N ALA A 494 -8.00 8.53 -2.40
CA ALA A 494 -7.02 8.34 -1.34
C ALA A 494 -5.57 8.53 -1.83
N GLY A 495 -5.24 8.02 -3.02
CA GLY A 495 -3.96 8.21 -3.69
C GLY A 495 -3.76 9.66 -4.15
N GLU A 496 -4.78 10.27 -4.75
CA GLU A 496 -4.74 11.66 -5.23
C GLU A 496 -4.69 12.71 -4.11
N LEU A 497 -5.03 12.30 -2.89
CA LEU A 497 -4.90 13.10 -1.67
C LEU A 497 -3.54 12.93 -0.97
N LEU A 498 -2.63 12.10 -1.52
CA LEU A 498 -1.24 12.03 -1.08
C LEU A 498 -0.47 13.30 -1.49
N PRO A 499 0.58 13.69 -0.75
CA PRO A 499 1.40 14.86 -1.10
C PRO A 499 1.92 14.78 -2.54
N LEU A 500 1.90 15.91 -3.26
CA LEU A 500 2.37 16.07 -4.65
C LEU A 500 1.48 15.43 -5.74
N GLN A 501 0.33 14.85 -5.39
CA GLN A 501 -0.60 14.20 -6.36
C GLN A 501 -1.69 15.14 -6.90
N GLY A 502 -1.58 16.47 -6.76
CA GLY A 502 -2.49 17.43 -7.41
C GLY A 502 -3.90 17.59 -6.81
N GLY A 503 -4.39 16.63 -6.01
CA GLY A 503 -5.73 16.66 -5.38
C GLY A 503 -6.77 15.81 -6.13
N HIS A 504 -7.96 15.66 -5.55
CA HIS A 504 -9.04 14.85 -6.15
C HIS A 504 -9.98 15.66 -7.04
N ASN A 505 -10.74 14.98 -7.89
CA ASN A 505 -11.57 15.56 -8.95
C ASN A 505 -12.47 16.72 -8.51
N GLU A 506 -13.29 16.53 -7.47
CA GLU A 506 -14.23 17.56 -6.99
C GLU A 506 -13.51 18.83 -6.51
N GLY A 507 -12.38 18.66 -5.81
CA GLY A 507 -11.57 19.78 -5.33
C GLY A 507 -10.89 20.54 -6.47
N VAL A 508 -10.41 19.82 -7.50
CA VAL A 508 -9.82 20.42 -8.70
C VAL A 508 -10.87 21.18 -9.51
N ALA A 509 -12.06 20.60 -9.70
CA ALA A 509 -13.18 21.25 -10.39
C ALA A 509 -13.57 22.57 -9.69
N HIS A 510 -13.75 22.54 -8.37
CA HIS A 510 -14.03 23.74 -7.59
C HIS A 510 -12.93 24.79 -7.69
N SER A 511 -11.66 24.36 -7.60
CA SER A 511 -10.49 25.24 -7.74
C SER A 511 -10.42 25.94 -9.10
N LEU A 512 -10.81 25.24 -10.18
CA LEU A 512 -10.84 25.82 -11.52
C LEU A 512 -11.95 26.87 -11.66
N TYR A 513 -13.18 26.60 -11.17
CA TYR A 513 -14.22 27.64 -11.12
C TYR A 513 -13.79 28.85 -10.29
N LYS A 514 -13.03 28.64 -9.20
CA LYS A 514 -12.56 29.73 -8.34
C LYS A 514 -11.51 30.62 -9.01
N GLN A 515 -10.71 30.05 -9.91
CA GLN A 515 -9.69 30.77 -10.67
C GLN A 515 -10.22 31.38 -11.97
N LEU A 516 -11.44 31.02 -12.37
CA LEU A 516 -12.09 31.50 -13.57
C LEU A 516 -13.06 32.64 -13.23
N GLU A 517 -13.03 33.71 -14.02
CA GLU A 517 -13.92 34.85 -13.83
C GLU A 517 -15.39 34.46 -14.15
N PRO A 518 -16.40 35.01 -13.44
CA PRO A 518 -17.79 34.58 -13.58
C PRO A 518 -18.35 34.60 -15.01
N GLU A 519 -17.94 35.55 -15.85
CA GLU A 519 -18.34 35.64 -17.25
C GLU A 519 -17.88 34.44 -18.11
N TYR A 520 -16.89 33.69 -17.66
CA TYR A 520 -16.35 32.53 -18.37
C TYR A 520 -16.85 31.18 -17.82
N HIS A 521 -17.64 31.16 -16.74
CA HIS A 521 -18.13 29.92 -16.11
C HIS A 521 -18.99 29.07 -17.04
N ASP A 522 -19.67 29.68 -18.01
CA ASP A 522 -20.49 28.95 -18.98
C ASP A 522 -19.66 28.12 -19.97
N TYR A 523 -18.39 28.48 -20.18
CA TYR A 523 -17.46 27.77 -21.05
C TYR A 523 -16.70 26.63 -20.35
N LEU A 524 -16.94 26.40 -19.06
CA LEU A 524 -16.41 25.26 -18.33
C LEU A 524 -17.56 24.39 -17.81
N ASN A 525 -17.60 23.13 -18.25
CA ASN A 525 -18.67 22.18 -17.91
C ASN A 525 -18.03 20.94 -17.28
N TYR A 526 -18.51 20.57 -16.10
CA TYR A 526 -18.07 19.38 -15.39
C TYR A 526 -19.20 18.37 -15.30
N TYR A 527 -18.88 17.09 -15.47
CA TYR A 527 -19.79 15.98 -15.36
C TYR A 527 -19.15 14.83 -14.55
N CYS A 528 -19.85 14.34 -13.55
CA CYS A 528 -19.55 13.02 -12.97
C CYS A 528 -19.98 11.93 -13.95
N TYR A 529 -19.20 10.85 -14.04
CA TYR A 529 -19.58 9.66 -14.79
C TYR A 529 -20.88 9.07 -14.24
N VAL A 530 -21.84 8.80 -15.14
CA VAL A 530 -23.08 8.08 -14.84
C VAL A 530 -23.23 6.96 -15.85
N ALA A 531 -23.26 5.72 -15.39
CA ALA A 531 -23.43 4.56 -16.26
C ALA A 531 -24.78 4.57 -16.98
N LYS A 532 -24.88 3.86 -18.12
CA LYS A 532 -26.09 3.86 -18.96
C LYS A 532 -27.35 3.35 -18.25
N ASP A 533 -27.19 2.49 -17.24
CA ASP A 533 -28.30 1.97 -16.44
C ASP A 533 -28.64 2.82 -15.20
N GLN A 534 -27.96 3.95 -15.00
CA GLN A 534 -28.10 4.80 -13.81
C GLN A 534 -28.56 6.22 -14.15
N ILE A 535 -29.22 6.86 -13.17
CA ILE A 535 -29.60 8.29 -13.18
C ILE A 535 -28.78 9.14 -12.19
N ARG A 536 -27.85 8.52 -11.47
CA ARG A 536 -26.97 9.15 -10.48
C ARG A 536 -25.57 8.59 -10.60
N PRO A 537 -24.51 9.38 -10.36
CA PRO A 537 -23.17 8.84 -10.27
C PRO A 537 -23.08 7.94 -9.03
N ILE A 538 -22.29 6.88 -9.13
CA ILE A 538 -21.98 5.98 -8.02
C ILE A 538 -20.50 6.17 -7.70
N HIS A 539 -20.19 6.41 -6.43
CA HIS A 539 -18.82 6.59 -5.99
C HIS A 539 -18.01 5.29 -6.16
N ASN A 540 -16.79 5.36 -6.68
CA ASN A 540 -15.94 4.20 -7.00
C ASN A 540 -15.61 3.31 -5.78
N SER A 541 -15.73 3.81 -4.55
CA SER A 541 -15.61 2.97 -3.33
C SER A 541 -16.66 1.85 -3.26
N HIS A 542 -17.78 1.98 -3.97
CA HIS A 542 -18.82 0.94 -4.02
C HIS A 542 -18.50 -0.18 -5.01
N LYS A 543 -17.53 0.01 -5.93
CA LYS A 543 -17.11 -0.99 -6.94
C LYS A 543 -18.28 -1.55 -7.77
N GLN A 544 -19.16 -0.64 -8.19
CA GLN A 544 -20.40 -0.94 -8.90
C GLN A 544 -20.41 -0.37 -10.32
N ARG A 545 -20.11 0.92 -10.49
CA ARG A 545 -20.08 1.62 -11.78
C ARG A 545 -18.95 2.65 -11.75
N SER A 546 -17.87 2.35 -12.42
CA SER A 546 -16.73 3.25 -12.55
C SER A 546 -16.43 3.53 -14.01
N CYS A 547 -15.60 4.53 -14.29
CA CYS A 547 -15.17 4.84 -15.65
C CYS A 547 -13.69 5.12 -15.69
N HIS A 548 -13.04 4.58 -16.72
CA HIS A 548 -11.60 4.59 -16.87
C HIS A 548 -11.21 4.84 -18.34
N VAL A 549 -12.08 5.52 -19.09
CA VAL A 549 -11.81 6.05 -20.44
C VAL A 549 -10.85 7.24 -20.37
N LYS A 550 -9.94 7.35 -21.34
CA LYS A 550 -9.02 8.50 -21.52
C LYS A 550 -9.15 9.04 -22.92
N LEU A 551 -9.79 10.20 -23.04
CA LEU A 551 -10.18 10.77 -24.31
C LEU A 551 -10.13 12.28 -24.24
N MET A 552 -9.56 12.91 -25.27
CA MET A 552 -9.76 14.32 -25.60
C MET A 552 -10.35 14.43 -27.01
N ILE A 553 -11.33 15.30 -27.20
CA ILE A 553 -11.84 15.72 -28.52
C ILE A 553 -11.68 17.22 -28.63
N VAL A 554 -11.07 17.72 -29.69
CA VAL A 554 -10.87 19.15 -29.96
C VAL A 554 -11.53 19.53 -31.28
N ASP A 555 -12.38 20.56 -31.24
CA ASP A 555 -13.08 21.14 -32.38
C ASP A 555 -13.78 20.10 -33.28
N ASP A 556 -14.31 19.04 -32.68
CA ASP A 556 -15.09 17.95 -33.28
C ASP A 556 -14.37 17.08 -34.33
N HIS A 557 -13.06 17.29 -34.57
CA HIS A 557 -12.32 16.55 -35.61
C HIS A 557 -10.93 16.07 -35.19
N ILE A 558 -10.35 16.63 -34.12
CA ILE A 558 -9.13 16.10 -33.52
C ILE A 558 -9.49 15.24 -32.32
N GLY A 559 -8.96 14.02 -32.26
CA GLY A 559 -9.17 13.11 -31.14
C GLY A 559 -7.85 12.62 -30.57
N ILE A 560 -7.72 12.56 -29.25
CA ILE A 560 -6.58 11.93 -28.56
C ILE A 560 -7.12 10.85 -27.63
N MET A 561 -6.71 9.59 -27.81
CA MET A 561 -7.12 8.48 -26.95
C MET A 561 -5.96 7.52 -26.69
N GLY A 562 -6.00 6.83 -25.54
CA GLY A 562 -4.94 5.91 -25.15
C GLY A 562 -5.03 5.45 -23.69
N SER A 563 -3.86 5.22 -23.08
CA SER A 563 -3.77 4.66 -21.74
C SER A 563 -3.56 5.70 -20.61
N GLY A 564 -3.12 6.92 -20.94
CA GLY A 564 -2.69 7.91 -19.95
C GLY A 564 -3.82 8.67 -19.27
N ASN A 565 -3.94 8.55 -17.94
CA ASN A 565 -4.85 9.37 -17.14
C ASN A 565 -4.40 10.83 -17.16
N GLN A 566 -5.29 11.74 -16.75
CA GLN A 566 -4.95 13.15 -16.54
C GLN A 566 -4.57 13.44 -15.07
N ASP A 567 -3.88 12.48 -14.45
CA ASP A 567 -3.36 12.52 -13.09
C ASP A 567 -1.84 12.74 -13.04
N THR A 568 -1.32 12.99 -11.83
CA THR A 568 0.10 13.20 -11.59
C THR A 568 0.94 11.98 -12.03
N GLN A 569 0.53 10.76 -11.71
CA GLN A 569 1.32 9.56 -12.03
C GLN A 569 1.53 9.39 -13.55
N SER A 570 0.49 9.54 -14.35
CA SER A 570 0.52 9.44 -15.81
C SER A 570 1.24 10.62 -16.47
N TRP A 571 1.24 11.78 -15.80
CA TRP A 571 1.89 13.01 -16.27
C TRP A 571 3.36 13.16 -15.89
N TYR A 572 3.91 12.31 -15.03
CA TYR A 572 5.32 12.37 -14.66
C TYR A 572 6.08 11.05 -14.73
N HIS A 573 5.43 9.88 -14.62
CA HIS A 573 6.12 8.64 -14.26
C HIS A 573 5.79 7.41 -15.12
N SER A 574 4.56 7.28 -15.62
CA SER A 574 4.13 6.09 -16.37
C SER A 574 4.62 6.07 -17.82
N GLN A 575 4.95 4.89 -18.34
CA GLN A 575 4.98 4.67 -19.79
C GLN A 575 3.55 4.59 -20.31
N GLU A 576 3.24 5.34 -21.35
CA GLU A 576 1.88 5.42 -21.90
C GLU A 576 1.90 5.31 -23.42
N ILE A 577 0.83 4.77 -23.99
CA ILE A 577 0.60 4.73 -25.44
C ILE A 577 -0.69 5.48 -25.77
N ASN A 578 -0.62 6.37 -26.75
CA ASN A 578 -1.77 7.16 -27.20
C ASN A 578 -1.66 7.45 -28.70
N VAL A 579 -2.81 7.74 -29.31
CA VAL A 579 -2.88 8.27 -30.68
C VAL A 579 -3.61 9.59 -30.69
N MET A 580 -3.13 10.50 -31.53
CA MET A 580 -3.82 11.70 -31.98
C MET A 580 -4.29 11.50 -33.42
N ILE A 581 -5.57 11.77 -33.70
CA ILE A 581 -6.18 11.57 -35.02
C ILE A 581 -6.78 12.87 -35.54
N ASP A 582 -6.87 13.00 -36.86
CA ASP A 582 -7.60 14.06 -37.55
C ASP A 582 -8.68 13.48 -38.46
N SER A 583 -9.89 13.35 -37.95
CA SER A 583 -11.02 12.82 -38.72
C SER A 583 -12.36 13.21 -38.09
N PRO A 584 -13.12 14.14 -38.72
CA PRO A 584 -14.47 14.48 -38.27
C PRO A 584 -15.40 13.26 -38.17
N LEU A 585 -15.24 12.30 -39.09
CA LEU A 585 -16.05 11.07 -39.10
C LEU A 585 -15.77 10.21 -37.88
N VAL A 586 -14.49 9.89 -37.62
CA VAL A 586 -14.11 8.96 -36.55
C VAL A 586 -14.31 9.61 -35.18
N VAL A 587 -13.89 10.86 -35.03
CA VAL A 587 -14.06 11.63 -33.78
C VAL A 587 -15.53 11.86 -33.46
N GLY A 588 -16.37 12.12 -34.48
CA GLY A 588 -17.82 12.17 -34.32
C GLY A 588 -18.41 10.86 -33.77
N ARG A 589 -17.90 9.70 -34.22
CA ARG A 589 -18.29 8.39 -33.68
C ARG A 589 -17.79 8.14 -32.27
N TRP A 590 -16.61 8.66 -31.90
CA TRP A 590 -16.13 8.61 -30.52
C TRP A 590 -17.07 9.37 -29.59
N TYR A 591 -17.44 10.60 -29.96
CA TYR A 591 -18.41 11.38 -29.20
C TYR A 591 -19.78 10.69 -29.09
N GLU A 592 -20.27 10.11 -30.20
CA GLU A 592 -21.51 9.35 -30.21
C GLU A 592 -21.48 8.14 -29.27
N ALA A 593 -20.36 7.40 -29.24
CA ALA A 593 -20.19 6.25 -28.36
C ALA A 593 -20.26 6.63 -26.88
N ILE A 594 -19.57 7.71 -26.52
CA ILE A 594 -19.63 8.30 -25.18
C ILE A 594 -21.07 8.69 -24.85
N ARG A 595 -21.83 9.28 -25.77
CA ARG A 595 -23.24 9.62 -25.52
C ARG A 595 -24.15 8.39 -25.37
N ARG A 596 -23.96 7.35 -26.19
CA ARG A 596 -24.85 6.17 -26.23
C ARG A 596 -24.60 5.19 -25.08
N ASN A 597 -23.35 5.04 -24.65
CA ASN A 597 -22.95 3.98 -23.70
C ASN A 597 -22.84 4.43 -22.24
N GLN A 598 -23.14 5.70 -21.95
CA GLN A 598 -23.23 6.25 -20.58
C GLN A 598 -24.22 7.43 -20.56
N ASN A 599 -24.74 7.78 -19.38
CA ASN A 599 -25.66 8.91 -19.19
C ASN A 599 -24.97 10.14 -18.57
N SER A 600 -23.64 10.21 -18.54
CA SER A 600 -22.87 11.28 -17.88
C SER A 600 -23.31 12.69 -18.33
N LEU A 601 -23.51 12.90 -19.64
CA LEU A 601 -23.91 14.21 -20.17
C LEU A 601 -25.37 14.57 -19.85
N GLN A 602 -26.20 13.57 -19.53
CA GLN A 602 -27.62 13.76 -19.22
C GLN A 602 -27.88 13.96 -17.73
N TYR A 603 -27.24 13.14 -16.88
CA TYR A 603 -27.49 13.12 -15.43
C TYR A 603 -26.28 13.50 -14.58
N GLY A 604 -25.10 13.61 -15.18
CA GLY A 604 -23.85 13.81 -14.45
C GLY A 604 -23.43 15.26 -14.24
N ALA A 605 -24.21 16.24 -14.70
CA ALA A 605 -23.82 17.66 -14.63
C ALA A 605 -23.52 18.11 -13.19
N CYS A 606 -22.32 18.66 -12.98
CA CYS A 606 -21.91 19.25 -11.72
C CYS A 606 -22.47 20.66 -11.59
N ARG A 607 -22.61 21.13 -10.35
CA ARG A 607 -23.14 22.45 -10.03
C ARG A 607 -22.23 23.55 -10.57
N LYS A 608 -22.83 24.50 -11.28
CA LYS A 608 -22.18 25.72 -11.78
C LYS A 608 -22.55 26.92 -10.92
N GLY A 609 -21.71 27.96 -10.95
CA GLY A 609 -21.99 29.26 -10.32
C GLY A 609 -20.76 29.89 -9.69
N ASN A 610 -20.96 30.96 -8.93
CA ASN A 610 -19.88 31.62 -8.22
C ASN A 610 -19.44 30.76 -7.00
N PRO A 611 -18.22 30.20 -6.99
CA PRO A 611 -17.75 29.35 -5.89
C PRO A 611 -17.57 30.11 -4.57
N ASN A 612 -17.57 31.45 -4.60
CA ASN A 612 -17.57 32.27 -3.38
C ASN A 612 -18.98 32.40 -2.75
N GLU A 613 -20.04 32.10 -3.51
CA GLU A 613 -21.43 32.16 -3.05
C GLU A 613 -22.02 30.76 -2.79
N ASP A 614 -21.55 29.74 -3.52
CA ASP A 614 -21.97 28.35 -3.37
C ASP A 614 -20.77 27.41 -3.28
N SER A 615 -20.57 26.80 -2.10
CA SER A 615 -19.48 25.88 -1.82
C SER A 615 -19.62 24.51 -2.49
N LEU A 616 -20.72 24.23 -3.20
CA LEU A 616 -20.90 22.99 -3.95
C LEU A 616 -20.60 23.14 -5.45
N VAL A 617 -20.19 24.34 -5.90
CA VAL A 617 -19.75 24.55 -7.29
C VAL A 617 -18.60 23.59 -7.61
N GLY A 618 -18.71 22.88 -8.73
CA GLY A 618 -17.76 21.83 -9.13
C GLY A 618 -18.09 20.42 -8.60
N CYS A 619 -19.04 20.27 -7.68
CA CYS A 619 -19.53 18.98 -7.19
C CYS A 619 -20.82 18.57 -7.91
N TRP A 620 -21.07 17.26 -8.02
CA TRP A 620 -22.39 16.76 -8.42
C TRP A 620 -23.37 16.80 -7.25
N VAL A 621 -24.57 17.30 -7.49
CA VAL A 621 -25.67 17.33 -6.53
C VAL A 621 -26.92 16.79 -7.17
N ASP A 622 -27.65 15.98 -6.42
CA ASP A 622 -28.91 15.41 -6.85
C ASP A 622 -29.94 16.54 -7.07
N PRO A 623 -30.55 16.64 -8.27
CA PRO A 623 -31.43 17.75 -8.61
C PRO A 623 -32.77 17.73 -7.85
N GLU A 624 -33.20 16.59 -7.34
CA GLU A 624 -34.46 16.45 -6.58
C GLU A 624 -34.25 16.77 -5.10
N THR A 625 -33.12 16.34 -4.53
CA THR A 625 -32.86 16.39 -3.09
C THR A 625 -31.85 17.45 -2.67
N GLY A 626 -31.06 17.99 -3.59
CA GLY A 626 -29.98 18.95 -3.35
C GLY A 626 -28.77 18.38 -2.61
N LYS A 627 -28.66 17.05 -2.46
CA LYS A 627 -27.57 16.38 -1.75
C LYS A 627 -26.50 15.87 -2.72
N MET A 628 -25.24 15.85 -2.28
CA MET A 628 -24.18 15.16 -3.03
C MET A 628 -24.44 13.65 -3.10
N ALA A 629 -23.81 12.98 -4.07
CA ALA A 629 -23.85 11.53 -4.18
C ALA A 629 -23.29 10.84 -2.92
N ASP A 630 -23.81 9.66 -2.59
CA ASP A 630 -23.33 8.90 -1.44
C ASP A 630 -21.84 8.57 -1.61
N GLY A 631 -21.07 8.73 -0.54
CA GLY A 631 -19.61 8.57 -0.54
C GLY A 631 -18.79 9.77 -1.07
N ALA A 632 -19.41 10.76 -1.73
CA ALA A 632 -18.70 11.96 -2.21
C ALA A 632 -18.09 12.77 -1.05
N ILE A 633 -16.86 13.25 -1.26
CA ILE A 633 -16.10 13.98 -0.22
C ILE A 633 -16.27 15.49 -0.31
N GLY A 634 -16.71 16.03 -1.47
CA GLY A 634 -16.95 17.46 -1.67
C GLY A 634 -15.67 18.31 -1.73
N ILE A 635 -15.81 19.64 -1.73
CA ILE A 635 -14.69 20.58 -1.98
C ILE A 635 -13.70 20.73 -0.81
N ASP A 636 -14.16 20.46 0.41
CA ASP A 636 -13.34 20.47 1.62
C ASP A 636 -13.13 19.02 2.01
N ALA A 637 -11.91 18.51 1.81
CA ALA A 637 -11.48 17.23 2.36
C ALA A 637 -11.55 17.17 3.91
N GLY A 638 -11.95 18.29 4.53
CA GLY A 638 -12.29 18.52 5.92
C GLY A 638 -11.32 19.52 6.54
N ARG A 639 -11.82 20.56 7.25
CA ARG A 639 -11.12 21.09 8.46
C ARG A 639 -10.56 19.88 9.25
N PHE A 640 -9.32 19.96 9.72
CA PHE A 640 -8.56 18.88 10.40
C PHE A 640 -7.78 17.89 9.51
N SER A 641 -7.39 18.27 8.29
CA SER A 641 -6.41 17.52 7.45
C SER A 641 -5.02 17.29 8.11
N TRP A 642 -4.75 17.88 9.28
CA TRP A 642 -3.55 17.63 10.09
C TRP A 642 -3.49 16.23 10.72
N ALA A 643 -4.64 15.68 11.13
CA ALA A 643 -4.73 14.30 11.60
C ALA A 643 -4.55 13.31 10.44
N ARG A 644 -5.06 13.65 9.25
CA ARG A 644 -5.02 12.80 8.06
C ARG A 644 -3.60 12.51 7.53
N GLY A 645 -2.73 13.53 7.52
CA GLY A 645 -1.40 13.43 6.90
C GLY A 645 -0.28 12.97 7.83
N ALA A 646 -0.35 13.25 9.13
CA ALA A 646 0.73 12.96 10.07
C ALA A 646 0.52 11.67 10.88
N ILE A 647 -0.73 11.25 11.09
CA ILE A 647 -1.08 10.07 11.90
C ILE A 647 -1.16 8.82 11.00
N GLY A 648 -1.76 8.93 9.81
CA GLY A 648 -1.80 7.84 8.82
C GLY A 648 -0.44 7.46 8.21
N ALA A 649 0.40 8.45 7.88
CA ALA A 649 1.69 8.21 7.20
C ALA A 649 2.77 7.55 8.07
N ALA A 650 2.67 7.65 9.40
CA ALA A 650 3.59 7.01 10.34
C ALA A 650 3.11 5.65 10.86
N GLY A 651 1.98 5.14 10.35
CA GLY A 651 1.41 3.86 10.77
C GLY A 651 0.64 3.90 12.10
N ILE A 652 0.21 5.07 12.56
CA ILE A 652 -0.68 5.16 13.73
C ILE A 652 -2.10 4.77 13.29
N THR A 653 -2.57 3.65 13.82
CA THR A 653 -3.88 3.07 13.50
C THR A 653 -4.84 3.19 14.66
N HIS A 654 -4.30 3.39 15.87
CA HIS A 654 -5.05 3.52 17.12
C HIS A 654 -4.58 4.77 17.89
N VAL A 655 -5.56 5.46 18.47
CA VAL A 655 -5.30 6.61 19.37
C VAL A 655 -5.96 6.30 20.71
N PHE A 656 -5.15 6.27 21.76
CA PHE A 656 -5.59 6.00 23.13
C PHE A 656 -5.83 7.32 23.84
N VAL A 657 -7.06 7.57 24.28
CA VAL A 657 -7.47 8.91 24.75
C VAL A 657 -7.96 8.88 26.19
N ASN A 658 -7.42 9.79 27.00
CA ASN A 658 -8.03 10.29 28.23
C ASN A 658 -8.26 11.79 28.03
N LEU A 659 -9.52 12.14 27.73
CA LEU A 659 -9.90 13.48 27.30
C LEU A 659 -10.36 14.32 28.50
N GLY A 660 -10.00 15.60 28.51
CA GLY A 660 -10.35 16.56 29.56
C GLY A 660 -10.74 17.91 28.96
N SER A 661 -10.83 18.94 29.80
CA SER A 661 -11.28 20.27 29.39
C SER A 661 -10.51 20.79 28.19
N ASP A 662 -9.19 20.65 28.11
CA ASP A 662 -8.35 21.30 27.07
C ASP A 662 -8.39 20.70 25.66
N HIS A 663 -9.33 19.79 25.39
CA HIS A 663 -9.43 19.08 24.12
C HIS A 663 -10.66 19.41 23.24
N PRO A 664 -11.35 20.57 23.32
CA PRO A 664 -12.55 20.80 22.52
C PRO A 664 -12.27 20.66 21.02
N ALA A 665 -11.19 21.27 20.53
CA ALA A 665 -10.71 21.12 19.16
C ALA A 665 -10.47 19.66 18.77
N ILE A 666 -9.86 18.86 19.65
CA ILE A 666 -9.53 17.45 19.37
C ILE A 666 -10.79 16.57 19.38
N VAL A 667 -11.72 16.81 20.31
CA VAL A 667 -13.01 16.10 20.36
C VAL A 667 -13.80 16.37 19.08
N GLU A 668 -13.89 17.63 18.68
CA GLU A 668 -14.53 18.02 17.42
C GLU A 668 -13.83 17.37 16.22
N ALA A 669 -12.49 17.38 16.18
CA ALA A 669 -11.69 16.74 15.14
C ALA A 669 -11.91 15.23 15.05
N ILE A 670 -12.02 14.55 16.20
CA ILE A 670 -12.29 13.10 16.26
C ILE A 670 -13.66 12.80 15.65
N VAL A 671 -14.71 13.52 16.08
CA VAL A 671 -16.07 13.29 15.59
C VAL A 671 -16.16 13.60 14.10
N LYS A 672 -15.55 14.71 13.67
CA LYS A 672 -15.49 15.10 12.26
C LYS A 672 -14.73 14.07 11.43
N GLY A 673 -13.54 13.66 11.86
CA GLY A 673 -12.72 12.66 11.17
C GLY A 673 -13.41 11.29 11.06
N GLN A 674 -14.10 10.83 12.11
CA GLN A 674 -14.88 9.59 12.07
C GLN A 674 -16.06 9.66 11.08
N LYS A 675 -16.69 10.82 10.93
CA LYS A 675 -17.77 11.05 9.96
C LYS A 675 -17.25 11.11 8.52
N GLU A 676 -16.17 11.86 8.31
CA GLU A 676 -15.64 12.17 6.96
C GLU A 676 -14.71 11.09 6.40
N LYS A 677 -14.14 10.23 7.26
CA LYS A 677 -13.17 9.17 6.90
C LYS A 677 -13.58 7.84 7.54
N LYS A 678 -14.84 7.45 7.35
CA LYS A 678 -15.38 6.19 7.85
C LYS A 678 -14.48 5.02 7.42
N GLY A 679 -13.99 4.24 8.39
CA GLY A 679 -13.01 3.16 8.18
C GLY A 679 -11.54 3.64 8.11
N ALA A 680 -11.25 4.72 7.40
CA ALA A 680 -9.87 5.21 7.23
C ALA A 680 -9.33 6.04 8.41
N PHE A 681 -10.19 6.55 9.30
CA PHE A 681 -9.76 7.30 10.49
C PHE A 681 -9.16 6.35 11.55
N PRO A 682 -8.13 6.77 12.32
CA PRO A 682 -7.60 5.95 13.41
C PRO A 682 -8.68 5.56 14.42
N ARG A 683 -8.62 4.32 14.90
CA ARG A 683 -9.56 3.82 15.90
C ARG A 683 -9.28 4.48 17.25
N ILE A 684 -10.27 5.19 17.78
CA ILE A 684 -10.17 5.88 19.08
C ILE A 684 -10.55 4.93 20.22
N ILE A 685 -9.63 4.76 21.17
CA ILE A 685 -9.79 3.90 22.35
C ILE A 685 -9.80 4.77 23.61
N THR A 686 -10.97 4.92 24.23
CA THR A 686 -11.13 5.64 25.50
C THR A 686 -10.47 4.85 26.62
N CYS A 687 -9.58 5.51 27.35
CA CYS A 687 -8.83 4.95 28.45
C CYS A 687 -9.10 5.78 29.71
N PRO A 688 -9.76 5.23 30.75
CA PRO A 688 -10.06 5.97 31.97
C PRO A 688 -8.84 6.34 32.83
N ASN A 689 -7.64 5.89 32.45
CA ASN A 689 -6.40 6.16 33.15
C ASN A 689 -5.23 6.29 32.16
N GLU A 690 -4.43 7.34 32.32
CA GLU A 690 -3.35 7.74 31.43
C GLU A 690 -2.19 6.75 31.43
N MET A 691 -1.83 6.18 32.58
CA MET A 691 -0.80 5.13 32.66
C MET A 691 -1.22 3.88 31.88
N VAL A 692 -2.50 3.50 31.96
CA VAL A 692 -3.03 2.37 31.18
C VAL A 692 -3.06 2.69 29.68
N ALA A 693 -3.43 3.92 29.31
CA ALA A 693 -3.41 4.40 27.93
C ALA A 693 -2.00 4.32 27.30
N LEU A 694 -0.99 4.80 28.03
CA LEU A 694 0.39 4.73 27.59
C LEU A 694 0.93 3.30 27.56
N SER A 695 0.55 2.46 28.53
CA SER A 695 0.95 1.05 28.54
C SER A 695 0.34 0.26 27.37
N LEU A 696 -0.91 0.55 26.98
CA LEU A 696 -1.55 0.04 25.76
C LEU A 696 -0.76 0.41 24.50
N ALA A 697 -0.43 1.69 24.35
CA ALA A 697 0.35 2.18 23.21
C ALA A 697 1.75 1.56 23.15
N ASP A 698 2.42 1.48 24.30
CA ASP A 698 3.72 0.83 24.45
C ASP A 698 3.65 -0.65 24.03
N GLY A 699 2.69 -1.42 24.57
CA GLY A 699 2.53 -2.84 24.24
C GLY A 699 2.25 -3.08 22.76
N TYR A 700 1.39 -2.25 22.15
CA TYR A 700 1.12 -2.27 20.72
C TYR A 700 2.40 -2.03 19.90
N ALA A 701 3.15 -0.99 20.27
CA ALA A 701 4.37 -0.58 19.58
C ALA A 701 5.51 -1.61 19.72
N ARG A 702 5.62 -2.30 20.86
CA ARG A 702 6.64 -3.36 21.05
C ARG A 702 6.40 -4.57 20.14
N LEU A 703 5.14 -4.92 19.91
CA LEU A 703 4.81 -6.03 19.01
C LEU A 703 5.03 -5.62 17.55
N SER A 704 4.40 -4.53 17.13
CA SER A 704 4.31 -4.12 15.72
C SER A 704 5.48 -3.29 15.21
N ASN A 705 6.30 -2.73 16.12
CA ASN A 705 7.31 -1.70 15.84
C ASN A 705 6.75 -0.42 15.19
N LYS A 706 5.42 -0.20 15.26
CA LYS A 706 4.73 0.99 14.75
C LYS A 706 4.28 1.89 15.91
N PRO A 707 4.56 3.21 15.86
CA PRO A 707 4.15 4.12 16.92
C PRO A 707 2.63 4.23 17.00
N GLN A 708 2.10 4.35 18.21
CA GLN A 708 0.70 4.73 18.45
C GLN A 708 0.64 6.07 19.19
N CYS A 709 -0.53 6.72 19.13
CA CYS A 709 -0.74 8.03 19.76
C CYS A 709 -1.50 7.88 21.08
N VAL A 710 -1.07 8.62 22.09
CA VAL A 710 -1.75 8.78 23.37
C VAL A 710 -2.12 10.24 23.54
N ILE A 711 -3.39 10.54 23.75
CA ILE A 711 -3.88 11.89 24.05
C ILE A 711 -4.28 11.90 25.51
N ILE A 712 -3.63 12.74 26.30
CA ILE A 712 -3.87 12.92 27.72
C ILE A 712 -4.17 14.37 28.03
N HIS A 713 -4.70 14.61 29.22
CA HIS A 713 -5.00 15.96 29.68
C HIS A 713 -3.73 16.81 29.90
N VAL A 714 -3.87 17.96 30.56
CA VAL A 714 -2.81 18.92 30.88
C VAL A 714 -1.82 18.36 31.93
N ASP A 715 -1.24 19.20 32.78
CA ASP A 715 -0.21 18.84 33.74
C ASP A 715 -0.56 17.62 34.62
N VAL A 716 -1.76 17.55 35.20
CA VAL A 716 -2.16 16.42 36.05
C VAL A 716 -2.34 15.13 35.25
N GLY A 717 -2.78 15.22 33.99
CA GLY A 717 -2.82 14.08 33.08
C GLY A 717 -1.40 13.63 32.72
N THR A 718 -0.48 14.58 32.57
CA THR A 718 0.94 14.32 32.33
C THR A 718 1.59 13.64 33.54
N GLN A 719 1.24 14.04 34.77
CA GLN A 719 1.65 13.36 35.99
C GLN A 719 1.04 11.94 36.08
N ALA A 720 -0.21 11.78 35.62
CA ALA A 720 -0.93 10.50 35.64
C ALA A 720 -0.39 9.45 34.64
N LEU A 721 0.48 9.83 33.68
CA LEU A 721 1.28 8.87 32.91
C LEU A 721 2.17 8.00 33.82
N ALA A 722 2.52 8.52 35.01
CA ALA A 722 3.20 7.82 36.08
C ALA A 722 4.42 7.02 35.58
N ALA A 723 4.55 5.76 35.98
CA ALA A 723 5.70 4.93 35.64
C ALA A 723 5.70 4.43 34.18
N ALA A 724 4.60 4.59 33.43
CA ALA A 724 4.52 4.10 32.05
C ALA A 724 5.47 4.87 31.11
N VAL A 725 5.74 6.16 31.35
CA VAL A 725 6.70 6.93 30.53
C VAL A 725 8.13 6.43 30.73
N HIS A 726 8.48 6.02 31.95
CA HIS A 726 9.75 5.38 32.23
C HIS A 726 9.88 4.05 31.48
N ASN A 727 8.85 3.21 31.53
CA ASN A 727 8.83 1.92 30.83
C ASN A 727 8.95 2.06 29.30
N ALA A 728 8.20 3.00 28.71
CA ALA A 728 8.32 3.31 27.29
C ALA A 728 9.72 3.80 26.93
N SER A 729 10.36 4.60 27.79
CA SER A 729 11.70 5.12 27.56
C SER A 729 12.78 4.05 27.65
N VAL A 730 12.84 3.31 28.76
CA VAL A 730 13.88 2.30 29.02
C VAL A 730 13.70 1.09 28.10
N GLY A 731 12.45 0.65 27.91
CA GLY A 731 12.16 -0.40 26.94
C GLY A 731 12.15 0.09 25.48
N ARG A 732 12.42 1.39 25.24
CA ARG A 732 12.57 1.98 23.91
C ARG A 732 11.34 1.80 23.01
N ALA A 733 10.13 1.89 23.55
CA ALA A 733 8.90 1.80 22.78
C ALA A 733 8.62 3.12 22.04
N PRO A 734 8.45 3.12 20.70
CA PRO A 734 8.11 4.33 19.95
C PRO A 734 6.64 4.70 20.20
N VAL A 735 6.38 5.81 20.89
CA VAL A 735 5.01 6.29 21.18
C VAL A 735 4.95 7.80 21.12
N LEU A 736 3.88 8.34 20.54
CA LEU A 736 3.60 9.77 20.51
C LEU A 736 2.62 10.11 21.63
N ILE A 737 3.03 10.98 22.54
CA ILE A 737 2.18 11.51 23.61
C ILE A 737 1.82 12.94 23.23
N PHE A 738 0.53 13.25 23.20
CA PHE A 738 0.02 14.60 23.13
C PHE A 738 -0.69 14.96 24.44
N ALA A 739 -0.39 16.12 24.99
CA ALA A 739 -1.05 16.69 26.15
C ALA A 739 -1.67 18.05 25.81
N GLY A 740 -2.84 18.36 26.37
CA GLY A 740 -3.33 19.73 26.38
C GLY A 740 -2.37 20.67 27.14
N LEU A 741 -2.54 21.98 26.92
CA LEU A 741 -1.96 23.03 27.75
C LEU A 741 -3.07 24.05 28.07
N SER A 742 -3.05 24.59 29.29
CA SER A 742 -4.02 25.63 29.68
C SER A 742 -3.96 26.83 28.72
N PRO A 743 -5.11 27.45 28.36
CA PRO A 743 -5.13 28.60 27.46
C PRO A 743 -4.33 29.78 27.99
N TYR A 744 -3.66 30.52 27.10
CA TYR A 744 -2.86 31.70 27.44
C TYR A 744 -3.62 33.03 27.34
N THR A 745 -4.91 33.01 26.98
CA THR A 745 -5.80 34.19 26.85
C THR A 745 -7.07 34.06 27.72
N VAL A 746 -7.63 35.18 28.19
CA VAL A 746 -8.59 35.21 29.31
C VAL A 746 -9.94 35.88 29.02
N GLU A 747 -9.99 36.89 28.17
CA GLU A 747 -11.18 37.72 27.90
C GLU A 747 -11.88 37.35 26.57
N GLY A 748 -11.52 36.20 25.97
CA GLY A 748 -12.06 35.76 24.69
C GLY A 748 -11.34 36.37 23.48
N GLU A 749 -10.07 36.75 23.64
CA GLU A 749 -9.24 37.34 22.60
C GLU A 749 -9.06 36.40 21.39
N TYR A 750 -9.10 35.09 21.63
CA TYR A 750 -9.04 34.07 20.60
C TYR A 750 -10.08 32.97 20.87
N ARG A 751 -10.46 32.23 19.81
CA ARG A 751 -11.17 30.97 19.99
C ARG A 751 -10.26 30.04 20.81
N GLY A 752 -10.78 29.51 21.91
CA GLY A 752 -10.02 28.68 22.84
C GLY A 752 -9.50 29.40 24.09
N SER A 753 -9.76 30.70 24.29
CA SER A 753 -9.49 31.39 25.57
C SER A 753 -10.09 30.67 26.78
N ARG A 754 -9.67 31.03 28.00
CA ARG A 754 -10.13 30.36 29.22
C ARG A 754 -11.64 30.48 29.42
N THR A 755 -12.29 29.32 29.52
CA THR A 755 -13.74 29.23 29.76
C THR A 755 -14.13 28.42 31.01
N GLU A 756 -13.18 27.78 31.69
CA GLU A 756 -13.46 26.82 32.76
C GLU A 756 -12.54 27.04 33.96
N TYR A 757 -13.08 26.87 35.17
CA TYR A 757 -12.37 27.07 36.45
C TYR A 757 -11.00 26.36 36.50
N ILE A 758 -10.92 25.18 35.91
CA ILE A 758 -9.73 24.33 35.97
C ILE A 758 -8.53 24.92 35.21
N HIS A 759 -8.74 25.75 34.19
CA HIS A 759 -7.66 26.37 33.42
C HIS A 759 -6.72 27.23 34.28
N TRP A 760 -7.21 27.79 35.39
CA TRP A 760 -6.38 28.58 36.30
C TRP A 760 -5.59 27.72 37.28
N MET A 761 -6.08 26.53 37.62
CA MET A 761 -5.42 25.66 38.61
C MET A 761 -4.45 24.67 37.99
N GLN A 762 -4.61 24.35 36.70
CA GLN A 762 -3.79 23.38 35.95
C GLN A 762 -2.86 24.06 34.93
N ASP A 763 -2.45 25.29 35.23
CA ASP A 763 -1.52 26.07 34.39
C ASP A 763 -0.14 26.14 35.07
N VAL A 764 0.63 25.07 34.93
CA VAL A 764 1.98 24.99 35.51
C VAL A 764 3.02 25.68 34.62
N PRO A 765 4.06 26.32 35.19
CA PRO A 765 5.05 27.06 34.39
C PRO A 765 5.85 26.21 33.39
N ASP A 766 6.13 24.94 33.68
CA ASP A 766 6.89 24.04 32.80
C ASP A 766 6.34 22.61 32.85
N GLN A 767 5.26 22.36 32.10
CA GLN A 767 4.59 21.06 32.06
C GLN A 767 5.50 19.94 31.51
N LYS A 768 6.31 20.22 30.47
CA LYS A 768 7.18 19.20 29.85
C LYS A 768 8.27 18.72 30.81
N ALA A 769 8.70 19.53 31.78
CA ALA A 769 9.73 19.14 32.75
C ALA A 769 9.35 17.88 33.55
N ILE A 770 8.05 17.60 33.68
CA ILE A 770 7.51 16.41 34.35
C ILE A 770 8.03 15.12 33.67
N VAL A 771 8.15 15.12 32.34
CA VAL A 771 8.45 13.91 31.55
C VAL A 771 9.70 14.02 30.66
N ALA A 772 10.29 15.20 30.54
CA ALA A 772 11.35 15.49 29.56
C ALA A 772 12.54 14.53 29.62
N GLN A 773 12.97 14.14 30.82
CA GLN A 773 14.11 13.22 31.01
C GLN A 773 13.88 11.80 30.44
N TYR A 774 12.63 11.43 30.15
CA TYR A 774 12.27 10.13 29.58
C TYR A 774 12.00 10.20 28.08
N CYS A 775 11.77 11.38 27.51
CA CYS A 775 11.35 11.53 26.12
C CYS A 775 12.55 11.73 25.18
N ARG A 776 12.48 11.19 23.96
CA ARG A 776 13.47 11.46 22.89
C ARG A 776 13.34 12.86 22.33
N TYR A 777 12.14 13.41 22.41
CA TYR A 777 11.80 14.75 21.95
C TYR A 777 10.65 15.30 22.78
N THR A 778 10.74 16.57 23.15
CA THR A 778 9.62 17.34 23.69
C THR A 778 9.40 18.59 22.84
N GLY A 779 8.14 18.94 22.56
CA GLY A 779 7.82 20.06 21.69
C GLY A 779 6.48 20.70 21.99
N GLU A 780 6.45 22.02 22.02
CA GLU A 780 5.22 22.79 22.15
C GLU A 780 4.67 23.17 20.78
N ILE A 781 3.38 22.96 20.56
CA ILE A 781 2.70 23.46 19.37
C ILE A 781 2.15 24.85 19.70
N LYS A 782 2.92 25.88 19.31
CA LYS A 782 2.59 27.29 19.56
C LYS A 782 1.56 27.86 18.59
N ARG A 783 1.50 27.29 17.38
CA ARG A 783 0.62 27.70 16.28
C ARG A 783 0.19 26.47 15.49
N GLY A 784 -1.06 26.43 15.03
CA GLY A 784 -1.59 25.38 14.18
C GLY A 784 -0.83 25.27 12.86
N ALA A 785 -0.29 26.38 12.35
CA ALA A 785 0.41 26.43 11.06
C ALA A 785 1.62 25.47 10.95
N ASN A 786 2.24 25.06 12.06
CA ASN A 786 3.40 24.15 12.06
C ASN A 786 3.12 22.75 12.61
N VAL A 787 1.85 22.42 12.91
CA VAL A 787 1.48 21.17 13.58
C VAL A 787 1.98 19.93 12.84
N LYS A 788 1.86 19.87 11.50
CA LYS A 788 2.31 18.71 10.72
C LYS A 788 3.82 18.54 10.83
N GLN A 789 4.62 19.63 10.74
CA GLN A 789 6.08 19.51 10.84
C GLN A 789 6.51 19.05 12.24
N ILE A 790 5.88 19.58 13.30
CA ILE A 790 6.22 19.23 14.68
C ILE A 790 5.86 17.78 14.99
N VAL A 791 4.69 17.30 14.54
CA VAL A 791 4.27 15.91 14.73
C VAL A 791 5.22 14.95 13.98
N ASN A 792 5.53 15.22 12.71
CA ASN A 792 6.44 14.36 11.95
C ASN A 792 7.87 14.41 12.51
N ARG A 793 8.33 15.56 13.00
CA ARG A 793 9.60 15.67 13.73
C ARG A 793 9.61 14.79 14.97
N ALA A 794 8.57 14.86 15.79
CA ALA A 794 8.44 14.04 16.98
C ALA A 794 8.45 12.55 16.62
N LEU A 795 7.74 12.15 15.57
CA LEU A 795 7.70 10.75 15.12
C LEU A 795 9.05 10.26 14.59
N GLN A 796 9.83 11.08 13.88
CA GLN A 796 11.22 10.73 13.53
C GLN A 796 12.06 10.42 14.77
N PHE A 797 11.97 11.24 15.82
CA PHE A 797 12.66 10.98 17.09
C PHE A 797 12.15 9.73 17.80
N ALA A 798 10.84 9.49 17.77
CA ALA A 798 10.25 8.31 18.40
C ALA A 798 10.73 7.01 17.75
N THR A 799 10.88 7.03 16.43
CA THR A 799 11.13 5.84 15.59
C THR A 799 12.61 5.63 15.21
N SER A 800 13.47 6.64 15.38
CA SER A 800 14.93 6.52 15.18
C SER A 800 15.62 5.92 16.42
N ALA A 801 16.74 5.24 16.22
CA ALA A 801 17.50 4.64 17.33
C ALA A 801 18.24 5.71 18.18
N PRO A 802 18.18 5.66 19.52
CA PRO A 802 17.33 4.79 20.34
C PRO A 802 15.86 5.23 20.32
N GLN A 803 14.96 4.32 19.90
CA GLN A 803 13.52 4.56 19.91
C GLN A 803 13.02 4.88 21.32
N GLY A 804 11.88 5.56 21.42
CA GLY A 804 11.30 5.92 22.73
C GLY A 804 10.12 6.88 22.63
N PRO A 805 9.56 7.29 23.78
CA PRO A 805 8.42 8.19 23.82
C PRO A 805 8.82 9.60 23.39
N VAL A 806 7.88 10.30 22.75
CA VAL A 806 7.98 11.74 22.45
C VAL A 806 6.76 12.45 22.98
N TYR A 807 6.93 13.69 23.43
CA TYR A 807 5.90 14.44 24.12
C TYR A 807 5.64 15.77 23.43
N LEU A 808 4.45 15.91 22.88
CA LEU A 808 3.95 17.16 22.33
C LEU A 808 2.88 17.74 23.25
N TYR A 809 2.82 19.05 23.33
CA TYR A 809 1.78 19.73 24.09
C TYR A 809 1.37 21.05 23.41
N GLY A 810 0.12 21.46 23.56
CA GLY A 810 -0.39 22.66 22.89
C GLY A 810 -1.64 23.22 23.54
N SER A 811 -1.78 24.55 23.54
CA SER A 811 -2.93 25.22 24.12
C SER A 811 -4.13 25.21 23.18
N ARG A 812 -5.34 25.44 23.73
CA ARG A 812 -6.56 25.52 22.94
C ARG A 812 -6.45 26.54 21.80
N GLU A 813 -5.92 27.73 22.04
CA GLU A 813 -5.80 28.76 20.99
C GLU A 813 -4.97 28.29 19.80
N ALA A 814 -3.89 27.54 20.03
CA ALA A 814 -3.08 26.98 18.96
C ALA A 814 -3.80 25.83 18.23
N MET A 815 -4.62 25.04 18.94
CA MET A 815 -5.37 23.92 18.37
C MET A 815 -6.65 24.36 17.63
N GLU A 816 -7.22 25.49 18.03
CA GLU A 816 -8.41 26.12 17.42
C GLU A 816 -8.05 27.06 16.25
N GLU A 817 -6.76 27.29 16.01
CA GLU A 817 -6.28 28.16 14.94
C GLU A 817 -6.76 27.66 13.57
N GLU A 818 -7.53 28.47 12.87
CA GLU A 818 -7.91 28.20 11.48
C GLU A 818 -6.70 28.48 10.59
N ILE A 819 -6.27 27.45 9.86
CA ILE A 819 -5.10 27.51 8.97
C ILE A 819 -5.49 27.20 7.54
N VAL A 820 -4.71 27.73 6.60
CA VAL A 820 -4.75 27.24 5.22
C VAL A 820 -4.17 25.82 5.21
N PRO A 821 -4.91 24.80 4.71
CA PRO A 821 -4.40 23.44 4.62
C PRO A 821 -3.09 23.38 3.81
N TYR A 822 -2.10 22.65 4.33
CA TYR A 822 -0.80 22.43 3.65
C TYR A 822 -0.40 20.95 3.76
N HIS A 823 0.48 20.46 2.89
CA HIS A 823 0.95 19.07 2.93
C HIS A 823 2.46 18.99 3.16
N LEU A 824 2.91 17.87 3.75
CA LEU A 824 4.33 17.56 3.88
C LEU A 824 4.68 16.38 2.97
N ASN A 825 5.85 16.42 2.33
CA ASN A 825 6.38 15.24 1.66
C ASN A 825 6.83 14.21 2.70
N GLN A 826 6.08 13.12 2.87
CA GLN A 826 6.32 12.13 3.92
C GLN A 826 7.63 11.35 3.75
N SER A 827 8.16 11.24 2.53
CA SER A 827 9.48 10.63 2.29
C SER A 827 10.65 11.38 2.95
N GLN A 828 10.43 12.66 3.32
CA GLN A 828 11.43 13.47 4.02
C GLN A 828 11.41 13.26 5.54
N TRP A 829 10.45 12.48 6.06
CA TRP A 829 10.27 12.28 7.50
C TRP A 829 10.49 10.85 7.98
N LEU A 830 11.32 10.11 7.25
CA LEU A 830 11.69 8.74 7.59
C LEU A 830 12.60 8.68 8.83
N PRO A 831 12.60 7.55 9.58
CA PRO A 831 13.55 7.32 10.65
C PRO A 831 15.00 7.33 10.13
N VAL A 832 15.95 7.68 11.00
CA VAL A 832 17.38 7.58 10.69
C VAL A 832 17.77 6.13 10.45
N ALA A 833 18.49 5.87 9.36
CA ALA A 833 18.93 4.53 9.00
C ALA A 833 19.85 3.91 10.07
N PRO A 834 19.82 2.58 10.27
CA PRO A 834 20.69 1.89 11.23
C PRO A 834 22.19 2.13 10.96
N SER A 835 22.99 2.31 12.01
CA SER A 835 24.45 2.45 11.88
C SER A 835 25.16 1.09 11.86
N ALA A 836 26.13 0.94 10.95
CA ALA A 836 26.94 -0.25 10.76
C ALA A 836 28.23 -0.24 11.61
N LEU A 837 28.89 -1.39 11.73
CA LEU A 837 30.23 -1.46 12.31
C LEU A 837 31.30 -1.02 11.29
N PRO A 838 32.41 -0.39 11.75
CA PRO A 838 33.61 -0.28 10.93
C PRO A 838 34.14 -1.67 10.54
N GLN A 839 34.70 -1.82 9.34
CA GLN A 839 35.15 -3.13 8.86
C GLN A 839 36.25 -3.76 9.74
N GLU A 840 37.14 -2.93 10.30
CA GLU A 840 38.13 -3.35 11.27
C GLU A 840 37.50 -3.87 12.58
N ALA A 841 36.35 -3.33 12.97
CA ALA A 841 35.60 -3.77 14.14
C ALA A 841 34.92 -5.12 13.88
N VAL A 842 34.33 -5.31 12.69
CA VAL A 842 33.76 -6.60 12.25
C VAL A 842 34.83 -7.69 12.31
N LYS A 843 36.00 -7.41 11.70
CA LYS A 843 37.17 -8.30 11.74
C LYS A 843 37.62 -8.60 13.16
N LEU A 844 37.77 -7.57 14.00
CA LEU A 844 38.20 -7.70 15.39
C LEU A 844 37.29 -8.62 16.19
N VAL A 845 35.98 -8.41 16.10
CA VAL A 845 34.96 -9.21 16.80
C VAL A 845 34.98 -10.65 16.30
N GLY A 846 34.94 -10.85 14.97
CA GLY A 846 34.98 -12.18 14.37
C GLY A 846 36.24 -12.96 14.73
N ASP A 847 37.42 -12.33 14.70
CA ASP A 847 38.69 -12.97 15.06
C ASP A 847 38.72 -13.41 16.53
N HIS A 848 38.23 -12.58 17.45
CA HIS A 848 38.17 -12.93 18.87
C HIS A 848 37.14 -14.02 19.16
N LEU A 849 35.97 -14.00 18.51
CA LEU A 849 34.98 -15.07 18.63
C LEU A 849 35.54 -16.41 18.16
N VAL A 850 36.31 -16.41 17.06
CA VAL A 850 36.95 -17.62 16.53
C VAL A 850 38.09 -18.11 17.42
N ALA A 851 38.85 -17.22 18.06
CA ALA A 851 40.00 -17.58 18.89
C ALA A 851 39.63 -18.02 20.33
N ALA A 852 38.48 -17.56 20.84
CA ALA A 852 38.02 -17.83 22.19
C ALA A 852 37.72 -19.31 22.45
N LYS A 853 38.02 -19.79 23.66
CA LYS A 853 37.70 -21.15 24.12
C LYS A 853 36.34 -21.24 24.78
N GLU A 854 35.95 -20.21 25.53
CA GLU A 854 34.67 -20.12 26.23
C GLU A 854 33.92 -18.82 25.89
N PRO A 855 33.65 -18.53 24.60
CA PRO A 855 33.01 -17.27 24.21
C PRO A 855 31.60 -17.14 24.80
N LEU A 856 31.27 -15.92 25.24
CA LEU A 856 29.97 -15.54 25.76
C LEU A 856 29.42 -14.33 25.00
N LEU A 857 28.21 -14.48 24.47
CA LEU A 857 27.41 -13.36 23.96
C LEU A 857 26.39 -12.98 25.03
N ILE A 858 26.36 -11.71 25.43
CA ILE A 858 25.36 -11.16 26.36
C ILE A 858 24.47 -10.19 25.58
N VAL A 859 23.17 -10.45 25.61
CA VAL A 859 22.14 -9.67 24.90
C VAL A 859 21.05 -9.20 25.88
N GLY A 860 20.39 -8.08 25.57
CA GLY A 860 19.26 -7.59 26.37
C GLY A 860 18.12 -6.96 25.56
N TYR A 861 18.43 -6.27 24.47
CA TYR A 861 17.45 -5.55 23.65
C TYR A 861 17.44 -5.99 22.18
N THR A 862 18.28 -6.94 21.78
CA THR A 862 18.36 -7.39 20.38
C THR A 862 17.03 -7.96 19.88
N GLY A 863 16.29 -8.66 20.74
CA GLY A 863 14.97 -9.22 20.46
C GLY A 863 13.89 -8.20 20.08
N ARG A 864 14.12 -6.90 20.31
CA ARG A 864 13.23 -5.82 19.85
C ARG A 864 13.07 -5.84 18.34
N ASN A 865 14.12 -6.21 17.60
CA ASN A 865 14.03 -6.52 16.19
C ASN A 865 13.93 -8.03 16.01
N ALA A 866 12.78 -8.51 15.52
CA ALA A 866 12.55 -9.95 15.31
C ALA A 866 13.60 -10.60 14.39
N SER A 867 14.20 -9.83 13.47
CA SER A 867 15.27 -10.32 12.57
C SER A 867 16.62 -10.53 13.28
N ALA A 868 16.84 -9.95 14.46
CA ALA A 868 18.08 -10.15 15.22
C ALA A 868 18.15 -11.54 15.85
N VAL A 869 17.00 -12.15 16.19
CA VAL A 869 16.93 -13.48 16.79
C VAL A 869 17.54 -14.56 15.86
N PRO A 870 17.10 -14.72 14.59
CA PRO A 870 17.73 -15.68 13.69
C PRO A 870 19.19 -15.33 13.33
N ALA A 871 19.56 -14.04 13.31
CA ALA A 871 20.95 -13.63 13.11
C ALA A 871 21.84 -14.04 14.31
N THR A 872 21.31 -13.97 15.52
CA THR A 872 21.99 -14.43 16.74
C THR A 872 22.12 -15.96 16.75
N VAL A 873 21.09 -16.69 16.30
CA VAL A 873 21.16 -18.15 16.11
C VAL A 873 22.25 -18.51 15.11
N SER A 874 22.29 -17.84 13.96
CA SER A 874 23.31 -18.06 12.94
C SER A 874 24.73 -17.85 13.48
N LEU A 875 24.92 -16.84 14.34
CA LEU A 875 26.20 -16.60 15.01
C LEU A 875 26.58 -17.73 15.98
N ALA A 876 25.61 -18.21 16.76
CA ALA A 876 25.80 -19.31 17.70
C ALA A 876 26.06 -20.66 17.01
N ASP A 877 25.54 -20.86 15.80
CA ASP A 877 25.84 -22.02 14.95
C ASP A 877 27.22 -21.90 14.30
N ALA A 878 27.61 -20.71 13.84
CA ALA A 878 28.91 -20.46 13.22
C ALA A 878 30.09 -20.59 14.19
N ILE A 879 29.86 -20.37 15.50
CA ILE A 879 30.89 -20.48 16.55
C ILE A 879 30.56 -21.63 17.50
N PRO A 880 31.09 -22.85 17.24
CA PRO A 880 30.93 -23.98 18.15
C PRO A 880 31.48 -23.66 19.55
N GLY A 881 30.61 -23.70 20.56
CA GLY A 881 30.95 -23.33 21.94
C GLY A 881 30.48 -21.94 22.38
N LEU A 882 29.96 -21.10 21.47
CA LEU A 882 29.31 -19.84 21.86
C LEU A 882 28.13 -20.13 22.77
N ARG A 883 28.10 -19.43 23.90
CA ARG A 883 27.00 -19.40 24.86
C ARG A 883 26.29 -18.05 24.76
N VAL A 884 24.98 -18.04 24.87
CA VAL A 884 24.17 -16.83 24.78
C VAL A 884 23.41 -16.64 26.08
N LEU A 885 23.68 -15.52 26.74
CA LEU A 885 23.03 -15.07 27.95
C LEU A 885 22.07 -13.93 27.63
N ASP A 886 20.78 -14.16 27.87
CA ASP A 886 19.77 -13.13 27.77
C ASP A 886 19.59 -12.47 29.14
N THR A 887 19.79 -11.16 29.23
CA THR A 887 19.54 -10.38 30.46
C THR A 887 18.14 -9.77 30.51
N GLY A 888 17.31 -10.11 29.50
CA GLY A 888 15.95 -9.70 29.19
C GLY A 888 15.62 -8.27 29.54
N GLY A 889 16.05 -7.39 28.64
CA GLY A 889 15.55 -6.02 28.54
C GLY A 889 14.05 -6.04 28.33
N SER A 890 13.57 -6.05 27.09
CA SER A 890 12.13 -5.94 26.79
C SER A 890 11.51 -7.12 26.01
N ASP A 891 12.32 -7.92 25.33
CA ASP A 891 11.86 -8.95 24.41
C ASP A 891 12.81 -10.15 24.50
N MET A 892 12.32 -11.35 24.19
CA MET A 892 13.20 -12.51 24.07
C MET A 892 14.25 -12.28 22.97
N CYS A 893 15.52 -12.43 23.32
CA CYS A 893 16.64 -12.22 22.41
C CYS A 893 17.18 -13.52 21.81
N PHE A 894 16.94 -14.67 22.45
CA PHE A 894 17.45 -15.96 22.00
C PHE A 894 16.52 -17.14 22.34
N PRO A 895 16.28 -18.07 21.39
CA PRO A 895 15.29 -19.12 21.58
C PRO A 895 15.73 -20.17 22.60
N SER A 896 14.80 -20.54 23.48
CA SER A 896 15.04 -21.51 24.56
C SER A 896 15.38 -22.93 24.10
N THR A 897 15.09 -23.25 22.84
CA THR A 897 15.33 -24.57 22.22
C THR A 897 16.75 -24.73 21.72
N HIS A 898 17.50 -23.63 21.58
CA HIS A 898 18.85 -23.69 21.04
C HIS A 898 19.88 -24.05 22.13
N PRO A 899 20.84 -24.95 21.86
CA PRO A 899 21.81 -25.43 22.86
C PRO A 899 22.69 -24.35 23.51
N ALA A 900 22.85 -23.20 22.85
CA ALA A 900 23.59 -22.06 23.39
C ALA A 900 22.83 -21.25 24.45
N TRP A 901 21.52 -21.47 24.63
CA TRP A 901 20.71 -20.71 25.56
C TRP A 901 21.07 -20.99 27.01
N LEU A 902 21.45 -19.95 27.75
CA LEU A 902 21.76 -20.02 29.19
C LEU A 902 20.59 -19.57 30.09
N GLY A 903 19.41 -19.32 29.52
CA GLY A 903 18.29 -18.76 30.25
C GLY A 903 18.33 -17.23 30.35
N PHE A 904 17.22 -16.69 30.86
CA PHE A 904 17.07 -15.28 31.23
C PHE A 904 17.64 -15.06 32.63
N ARG A 905 18.66 -14.20 32.80
CA ARG A 905 19.29 -13.93 34.11
C ARG A 905 19.71 -12.47 34.26
N HIS A 906 19.42 -11.88 35.41
CA HIS A 906 19.80 -10.50 35.74
C HIS A 906 21.28 -10.36 36.15
N GLY A 907 22.19 -10.57 35.21
CA GLY A 907 23.59 -10.17 35.36
C GLY A 907 24.39 -10.89 36.45
N ASN A 908 23.98 -12.10 36.84
CA ASN A 908 24.62 -12.88 37.92
C ASN A 908 25.01 -14.31 37.49
N HIS A 909 24.94 -14.62 36.20
CA HIS A 909 25.17 -15.98 35.69
C HIS A 909 26.66 -16.42 35.81
N PRO A 910 26.97 -17.66 36.24
CA PRO A 910 28.34 -18.14 36.39
C PRO A 910 29.20 -18.08 35.12
N ALA A 911 28.61 -18.21 33.93
CA ALA A 911 29.35 -18.15 32.65
C ALA A 911 30.11 -16.83 32.45
N ILE A 912 29.65 -15.73 33.08
CA ILE A 912 30.36 -14.44 33.07
C ILE A 912 31.76 -14.58 33.69
N LYS A 913 31.90 -15.39 34.74
CA LYS A 913 33.17 -15.57 35.47
C LYS A 913 34.18 -16.41 34.68
N THR A 914 33.70 -17.33 33.84
CA THR A 914 34.57 -18.30 33.13
C THR A 914 34.89 -17.90 31.70
N ALA A 915 34.11 -16.99 31.10
CA ALA A 915 34.34 -16.54 29.73
C ALA A 915 35.72 -15.88 29.56
N ASP A 916 36.46 -16.29 28.53
CA ASP A 916 37.71 -15.67 28.10
C ASP A 916 37.49 -14.54 27.08
N PHE A 917 36.35 -14.56 26.39
CA PHE A 917 35.85 -13.48 25.54
C PHE A 917 34.36 -13.22 25.78
N ILE A 918 33.99 -11.95 25.93
CA ILE A 918 32.60 -11.50 26.10
C ILE A 918 32.26 -10.45 25.04
N LEU A 919 31.25 -10.74 24.22
CA LEU A 919 30.60 -9.76 23.37
C LEU A 919 29.32 -9.29 24.07
N VAL A 920 29.29 -8.02 24.48
CA VAL A 920 28.08 -7.37 24.99
C VAL A 920 27.40 -6.67 23.82
N LEU A 921 26.19 -7.09 23.49
CA LEU A 921 25.44 -6.61 22.34
C LEU A 921 24.06 -6.10 22.77
N ASP A 922 23.85 -4.78 22.67
CA ASP A 922 22.58 -4.11 22.95
C ASP A 922 22.00 -4.50 24.32
N CYS A 923 22.75 -4.22 25.38
CA CYS A 923 22.48 -4.69 26.73
C CYS A 923 22.86 -3.61 27.75
N ASP A 924 21.91 -3.20 28.59
CA ASP A 924 22.14 -2.13 29.58
C ASP A 924 22.82 -2.65 30.85
N VAL A 925 22.53 -3.88 31.30
CA VAL A 925 23.07 -4.44 32.54
C VAL A 925 23.61 -5.85 32.30
N PRO A 926 24.82 -6.00 31.73
CA PRO A 926 25.36 -7.31 31.39
C PRO A 926 25.79 -8.12 32.63
N TRP A 927 26.22 -7.44 33.71
CA TRP A 927 26.46 -8.06 35.01
C TRP A 927 26.35 -7.06 36.16
N ILE A 928 26.08 -7.56 37.36
CA ILE A 928 26.06 -6.79 38.60
C ILE A 928 27.39 -7.02 39.35
N PRO A 929 28.30 -6.02 39.41
CA PRO A 929 29.67 -6.23 39.91
C PRO A 929 29.79 -6.80 41.32
N THR A 930 28.82 -6.56 42.21
CA THR A 930 28.82 -7.11 43.58
C THR A 930 28.42 -8.58 43.65
N LEU A 931 27.79 -9.13 42.59
CA LEU A 931 27.32 -10.52 42.53
C LEU A 931 28.17 -11.36 41.58
N CYS A 932 28.55 -10.79 40.43
CA CYS A 932 29.28 -11.47 39.40
C CYS A 932 30.18 -10.49 38.63
N LYS A 933 31.43 -10.89 38.38
CA LYS A 933 32.39 -10.11 37.59
C LYS A 933 33.01 -11.00 36.51
N PRO A 934 33.28 -10.45 35.32
CA PRO A 934 34.15 -11.10 34.35
C PRO A 934 35.51 -11.43 34.95
N SER A 935 36.16 -12.47 34.44
CA SER A 935 37.57 -12.74 34.74
C SER A 935 38.43 -11.51 34.40
N ALA A 936 39.46 -11.23 35.20
CA ALA A 936 40.39 -10.12 34.96
C ALA A 936 41.13 -10.24 33.61
N THR A 937 41.18 -11.44 33.04
CA THR A 937 41.82 -11.73 31.74
C THR A 937 40.83 -11.74 30.57
N ALA A 938 39.52 -11.65 30.84
CA ALA A 938 38.50 -11.70 29.80
C ALA A 938 38.61 -10.50 28.84
N LYS A 939 38.55 -10.78 27.55
CA LYS A 939 38.49 -9.75 26.50
C LYS A 939 37.04 -9.36 26.26
N ILE A 940 36.70 -8.08 26.47
CA ILE A 940 35.32 -7.60 26.37
C ILE A 940 35.18 -6.57 25.26
N ILE A 941 34.22 -6.79 24.35
CA ILE A 941 33.79 -5.82 23.34
C ILE A 941 32.33 -5.44 23.61
N HIS A 942 32.02 -4.15 23.46
CA HIS A 942 30.67 -3.62 23.65
C HIS A 942 30.15 -2.99 22.35
N ILE A 943 29.00 -3.46 21.88
CA ILE A 943 28.30 -2.92 20.71
C ILE A 943 26.89 -2.55 21.15
N ASP A 944 26.51 -1.29 20.97
CA ASP A 944 25.20 -0.79 21.40
C ASP A 944 24.80 0.43 20.57
N ILE A 945 23.52 0.77 20.56
CA ILE A 945 23.06 2.03 19.96
C ILE A 945 23.36 3.25 20.86
N ASP A 946 23.51 3.00 22.16
CA ASP A 946 23.99 3.94 23.18
C ASP A 946 25.05 3.26 24.08
N PRO A 947 26.31 3.14 23.60
CA PRO A 947 27.36 2.43 24.33
C PRO A 947 27.84 3.17 25.60
N LEU A 948 27.44 4.43 25.78
CA LEU A 948 27.78 5.24 26.97
C LEU A 948 26.63 5.30 27.98
N LYS A 949 25.42 4.85 27.62
CA LYS A 949 24.23 4.83 28.49
C LYS A 949 23.95 6.22 29.06
N GLN A 950 23.62 7.17 28.19
CA GLN A 950 23.47 8.59 28.52
C GLN A 950 22.54 8.87 29.72
N THR A 951 21.55 8.00 29.93
CA THR A 951 20.57 8.11 31.02
C THR A 951 20.94 7.33 32.29
N MET A 952 22.12 6.68 32.33
CA MET A 952 22.62 5.91 33.46
C MET A 952 23.88 6.59 34.03
N PRO A 953 23.76 7.49 35.03
CA PRO A 953 24.89 8.29 35.52
C PRO A 953 26.10 7.48 35.98
N VAL A 954 25.89 6.26 36.46
CA VAL A 954 26.94 5.34 36.89
C VAL A 954 26.89 4.08 36.02
N PHE A 955 27.49 4.16 34.84
CA PHE A 955 27.65 3.02 33.94
C PHE A 955 29.12 2.81 33.56
N TYR A 956 29.62 1.59 33.79
CA TYR A 956 30.95 1.17 33.40
C TYR A 956 31.03 -0.33 33.20
N ILE A 957 31.62 -0.74 32.08
CA ILE A 957 32.10 -2.10 31.83
C ILE A 957 33.54 -2.03 31.30
N PRO A 958 34.44 -2.97 31.64
CA PRO A 958 35.85 -2.94 31.23
C PRO A 958 36.03 -3.46 29.79
N ALA A 959 35.27 -2.90 28.84
CA ALA A 959 35.43 -3.20 27.43
C ALA A 959 36.69 -2.52 26.86
N PHE A 960 37.50 -3.26 26.11
CA PHE A 960 38.69 -2.71 25.45
C PHE A 960 38.34 -2.06 24.10
N ALA A 961 37.18 -2.39 23.53
CA ALA A 961 36.61 -1.74 22.35
C ALA A 961 35.10 -1.50 22.53
N ARG A 962 34.62 -0.34 22.07
CA ARG A 962 33.22 0.07 22.13
C ARG A 962 32.79 0.63 20.77
N TYR A 963 31.63 0.19 20.27
CA TYR A 963 31.10 0.63 18.98
C TYR A 963 29.65 1.06 19.12
N ARG A 964 29.31 2.18 18.47
CA ARG A 964 27.93 2.64 18.34
C ARG A 964 27.32 2.10 17.06
N ALA A 965 26.61 0.98 17.13
CA ALA A 965 26.04 0.31 15.97
C ALA A 965 24.67 -0.31 16.28
N ASP A 966 23.83 -0.43 15.26
CA ASP A 966 22.63 -1.24 15.32
C ASP A 966 23.00 -2.72 15.47
N SER A 967 22.33 -3.40 16.40
CA SER A 967 22.69 -4.77 16.78
C SER A 967 22.35 -5.80 15.71
N THR A 968 21.27 -5.59 14.96
CA THR A 968 20.87 -6.48 13.86
C THR A 968 21.87 -6.37 12.70
N THR A 969 22.26 -5.15 12.36
CA THR A 969 23.24 -4.84 11.33
C THR A 969 24.62 -5.42 11.70
N ALA A 970 25.08 -5.16 12.92
CA ALA A 970 26.33 -5.71 13.45
C ALA A 970 26.36 -7.25 13.40
N LEU A 971 25.28 -7.93 13.80
CA LEU A 971 25.19 -9.39 13.73
C LEU A 971 25.30 -9.92 12.28
N ARG A 972 24.65 -9.25 11.32
CA ARG A 972 24.73 -9.63 9.89
C ARG A 972 26.15 -9.47 9.35
N GLU A 973 26.82 -8.37 9.67
CA GLU A 973 28.20 -8.12 9.24
C GLU A 973 29.18 -9.14 9.83
N ILE A 974 29.05 -9.43 11.13
CA ILE A 974 29.86 -10.45 11.80
C ILE A 974 29.62 -11.83 11.19
N ASN A 975 28.36 -12.22 10.96
CA ASN A 975 28.03 -13.49 10.32
C ASN A 975 28.58 -13.58 8.89
N GLY A 976 28.45 -12.51 8.09
CA GLY A 976 29.01 -12.45 6.74
C GLY A 976 30.53 -12.61 6.73
N TYR A 977 31.22 -11.93 7.66
CA TYR A 977 32.66 -12.08 7.84
C TYR A 977 33.05 -13.51 8.23
N LEU A 978 32.34 -14.15 9.17
CA LEU A 978 32.61 -15.54 9.56
C LEU A 978 32.35 -16.52 8.41
N ALA A 979 31.28 -16.33 7.64
CA ALA A 979 30.97 -17.17 6.48
C ALA A 979 32.06 -17.10 5.39
N SER A 980 32.72 -15.94 5.23
CA SER A 980 33.81 -15.76 4.27
C SER A 980 35.11 -16.51 4.62
N ARG A 981 35.23 -17.03 5.85
CA ARG A 981 36.41 -17.76 6.30
C ARG A 981 36.19 -19.27 6.21
N THR A 982 36.86 -19.90 5.25
CA THR A 982 36.91 -21.37 5.12
C THR A 982 37.47 -22.04 6.39
N ASN A 983 36.85 -23.14 6.82
CA ASN A 983 37.29 -24.05 7.91
C ASN A 983 37.03 -23.67 9.38
N ILE A 984 36.19 -22.68 9.70
CA ILE A 984 35.85 -22.34 11.11
C ILE A 984 35.22 -23.51 11.89
N SER A 985 34.49 -24.42 11.25
CA SER A 985 33.72 -25.49 11.92
C SER A 985 34.47 -26.84 12.08
N SER A 986 35.61 -27.05 11.41
CA SER A 986 36.15 -28.40 11.16
C SER A 986 37.16 -28.97 12.17
N THR A 987 37.56 -28.23 13.21
CA THR A 987 38.58 -28.72 14.17
C THR A 987 37.97 -29.58 15.28
N HIS A 988 38.64 -30.69 15.65
CA HIS A 988 38.18 -31.61 16.70
C HIS A 988 37.83 -30.94 18.04
N SER A 989 38.58 -29.91 18.47
CA SER A 989 38.28 -29.17 19.71
C SER A 989 36.93 -28.43 19.68
N ARG A 990 36.48 -28.01 18.49
CA ARG A 990 35.21 -27.29 18.29
C ARG A 990 34.01 -28.24 18.29
N GLN A 991 34.17 -29.45 17.76
CA GLN A 991 33.16 -30.51 17.88
C GLN A 991 32.95 -30.90 19.35
N GLN A 992 34.03 -30.99 20.14
CA GLN A 992 33.94 -31.20 21.59
C GLN A 992 33.21 -30.05 22.30
N ALA A 993 33.49 -28.80 21.92
CA ALA A 993 32.80 -27.63 22.49
C ALA A 993 31.29 -27.64 22.19
N ALA A 994 30.89 -27.98 20.95
CA ALA A 994 29.47 -28.13 20.59
C ALA A 994 28.78 -29.26 21.36
N ALA A 995 29.42 -30.42 21.50
CA ALA A 995 28.88 -31.54 22.28
C ALA A 995 28.74 -31.20 23.78
N SER A 996 29.73 -30.50 24.35
CA SER A 996 29.69 -30.02 25.73
C SER A 996 28.53 -29.04 25.95
N ARG A 997 28.34 -28.10 25.03
CA ARG A 997 27.21 -27.15 25.01
C ARG A 997 25.87 -27.88 24.98
N GLN A 998 25.71 -28.87 24.09
CA GLN A 998 24.49 -29.68 24.00
C GLN A 998 24.21 -30.44 25.31
N LYS A 999 25.23 -31.05 25.91
CA LYS A 999 25.09 -31.77 27.18
C LYS A 999 24.66 -30.84 28.31
N ALA A 1000 25.26 -29.66 28.42
CA ALA A 1000 24.91 -28.65 29.41
C ALA A 1000 23.47 -28.16 29.24
N HIS A 1001 23.04 -27.91 28.00
CA HIS A 1001 21.67 -27.53 27.69
C HIS A 1001 20.65 -28.60 28.09
N ASN A 1002 20.93 -29.87 27.76
CA ASN A 1002 20.05 -30.98 28.12
C ASN A 1002 19.93 -31.14 29.64
N ALA A 1003 21.03 -30.98 30.38
CA ALA A 1003 21.02 -30.98 31.84
C ALA A 1003 20.18 -29.82 32.40
N PHE A 1004 20.41 -28.60 31.91
CA PHE A 1004 19.65 -27.42 32.33
C PHE A 1004 18.14 -27.57 32.06
N ARG A 1005 17.77 -28.11 30.89
CA ARG A 1005 16.36 -28.41 30.55
C ARG A 1005 15.75 -29.50 31.43
N ALA A 1006 16.53 -30.52 31.81
CA ALA A 1006 16.09 -31.55 32.74
C ALA A 1006 15.87 -30.99 34.16
N ASP A 1007 16.74 -30.08 34.61
CA ASP A 1007 16.61 -29.40 35.90
C ASP A 1007 15.33 -28.54 35.93
N ILE A 1008 15.08 -27.73 34.89
CA ILE A 1008 13.84 -26.94 34.76
C ILE A 1008 12.61 -27.85 34.81
N ALA A 1009 12.61 -28.95 34.04
CA ALA A 1009 11.50 -29.91 34.01
C ALA A 1009 11.30 -30.64 35.35
N SER A 1010 12.35 -30.78 36.16
CA SER A 1010 12.24 -31.40 37.48
C SER A 1010 11.46 -30.53 38.48
N LEU A 1011 11.56 -29.20 38.35
CA LEU A 1011 10.88 -28.21 39.21
C LEU A 1011 9.37 -28.11 38.95
N SER A 1012 8.91 -28.54 37.78
CA SER A 1012 7.50 -28.51 37.36
C SER A 1012 6.78 -29.86 37.51
N LYS A 1013 7.40 -30.84 38.18
CA LYS A 1013 6.76 -32.14 38.42
C LYS A 1013 5.53 -31.98 39.32
N LEU A 1014 4.41 -32.57 38.91
CA LEU A 1014 3.19 -32.57 39.71
C LEU A 1014 3.42 -33.35 41.01
N PRO A 1015 2.91 -32.87 42.16
CA PRO A 1015 3.00 -33.59 43.42
C PRO A 1015 2.18 -34.89 43.37
N SER A 1016 2.68 -35.93 44.03
CA SER A 1016 2.03 -37.25 44.11
C SER A 1016 0.65 -37.23 44.79
N ASN A 1017 0.36 -36.19 45.59
CA ASN A 1017 -0.99 -35.91 46.08
C ASN A 1017 -1.44 -34.49 45.67
N PRO A 1018 -2.26 -34.34 44.61
CA PRO A 1018 -2.70 -33.05 44.08
C PRO A 1018 -3.59 -32.20 45.00
N THR A 1019 -4.11 -32.79 46.10
CA THR A 1019 -5.01 -32.10 47.05
C THR A 1019 -4.35 -31.66 48.35
N LYS A 1020 -3.12 -32.09 48.63
CA LYS A 1020 -2.43 -31.82 49.91
C LYS A 1020 -1.15 -30.98 49.79
N GLY A 1021 -0.94 -30.29 48.67
CA GLY A 1021 0.24 -29.44 48.47
C GLY A 1021 -0.10 -28.08 47.84
N PRO A 1022 0.51 -26.99 48.31
CA PRO A 1022 0.36 -25.69 47.65
C PRO A 1022 1.02 -25.69 46.27
N ILE A 1023 0.55 -24.82 45.38
CA ILE A 1023 1.10 -24.67 44.04
C ILE A 1023 2.41 -23.87 44.13
N ASN A 1024 3.49 -24.34 43.47
CA ASN A 1024 4.67 -23.53 43.22
C ASN A 1024 4.58 -22.86 41.83
N ALA A 1025 5.33 -21.79 41.61
CA ALA A 1025 5.30 -21.05 40.36
C ALA A 1025 5.76 -21.90 39.16
N SER A 1026 6.69 -22.84 39.37
CA SER A 1026 7.21 -23.69 38.30
C SER A 1026 6.14 -24.62 37.71
N VAL A 1027 5.39 -25.32 38.57
CA VAL A 1027 4.26 -26.17 38.20
C VAL A 1027 3.20 -25.33 37.51
N LEU A 1028 2.83 -24.17 38.08
CA LEU A 1028 1.83 -23.28 37.49
C LEU A 1028 2.19 -22.88 36.06
N VAL A 1029 3.37 -22.29 35.86
CA VAL A 1029 3.76 -21.74 34.56
C VAL A 1029 3.95 -22.85 33.53
N ALA A 1030 4.47 -24.02 33.94
CA ALA A 1030 4.55 -25.18 33.06
C ALA A 1030 3.16 -25.67 32.62
N GLN A 1031 2.18 -25.69 33.53
CA GLN A 1031 0.80 -26.02 33.16
C GLN A 1031 0.20 -24.97 32.23
N VAL A 1032 0.42 -23.67 32.49
CA VAL A 1032 -0.02 -22.60 31.56
C VAL A 1032 0.59 -22.83 30.18
N ARG A 1033 1.92 -22.98 30.07
CA ARG A 1033 2.61 -23.18 28.79
C ARG A 1033 2.14 -24.43 28.05
N ALA A 1034 1.82 -25.51 28.76
CA ALA A 1034 1.35 -26.76 28.17
C ALA A 1034 -0.08 -26.69 27.58
N HIS A 1035 -0.92 -25.76 28.05
CA HIS A 1035 -2.35 -25.69 27.66
C HIS A 1035 -2.69 -24.52 26.73
N VAL A 1036 -1.88 -23.45 26.71
CA VAL A 1036 -2.07 -22.35 25.76
C VAL A 1036 -1.48 -22.70 24.38
N PRO A 1037 -1.91 -22.04 23.29
CA PRO A 1037 -1.32 -22.23 21.96
C PRO A 1037 0.20 -22.05 21.92
N GLN A 1038 0.88 -22.78 21.04
CA GLN A 1038 2.36 -22.79 20.99
C GLN A 1038 2.93 -21.41 20.64
N ASP A 1039 2.23 -20.64 19.82
CA ASP A 1039 2.54 -19.29 19.34
C ASP A 1039 2.05 -18.17 20.27
N THR A 1040 1.56 -18.51 21.47
CA THR A 1040 1.12 -17.55 22.49
C THR A 1040 2.18 -16.49 22.76
N ILE A 1041 1.73 -15.24 22.86
CA ILE A 1041 2.56 -14.11 23.31
C ILE A 1041 2.39 -13.94 24.82
N PHE A 1042 3.49 -14.01 25.56
CA PHE A 1042 3.52 -13.79 27.00
C PHE A 1042 3.92 -12.35 27.33
N ALA A 1043 3.02 -11.61 27.97
CA ALA A 1043 3.29 -10.29 28.55
C ALA A 1043 3.64 -10.47 30.04
N VAL A 1044 4.90 -10.27 30.42
CA VAL A 1044 5.39 -10.71 31.74
C VAL A 1044 5.83 -9.56 32.63
N GLU A 1045 5.31 -9.54 33.86
CA GLU A 1045 5.70 -8.62 34.93
C GLU A 1045 5.66 -9.35 36.29
N ALA A 1046 6.47 -10.42 36.37
CA ALA A 1046 6.52 -11.31 37.53
C ALA A 1046 7.60 -10.95 38.57
N VAL A 1047 8.39 -9.90 38.31
CA VAL A 1047 9.44 -9.34 39.19
C VAL A 1047 10.32 -10.43 39.81
N THR A 1048 10.08 -10.81 41.07
CA THR A 1048 10.87 -11.81 41.79
C THR A 1048 10.82 -13.20 41.16
N LEU A 1049 9.75 -13.52 40.44
CA LEU A 1049 9.55 -14.81 39.77
C LEU A 1049 9.90 -14.78 38.28
N ALA A 1050 10.43 -13.67 37.76
CA ALA A 1050 10.70 -13.51 36.33
C ALA A 1050 11.59 -14.63 35.75
N THR A 1051 12.63 -15.05 36.47
CA THR A 1051 13.51 -16.16 36.04
C THR A 1051 12.78 -17.49 35.99
N THR A 1052 11.98 -17.81 37.01
CA THR A 1052 11.16 -19.02 37.06
C THR A 1052 10.13 -19.04 35.93
N VAL A 1053 9.47 -17.90 35.68
CA VAL A 1053 8.51 -17.76 34.59
C VAL A 1053 9.20 -17.93 33.24
N ALA A 1054 10.36 -17.30 33.02
CA ALA A 1054 11.11 -17.42 31.77
C ALA A 1054 11.57 -18.84 31.48
N ASP A 1055 12.09 -19.54 32.50
CA ASP A 1055 12.58 -20.91 32.37
C ASP A 1055 11.45 -21.88 32.00
N GLN A 1056 10.25 -21.71 32.58
CA GLN A 1056 9.10 -22.59 32.34
C GLN A 1056 8.29 -22.22 31.10
N VAL A 1057 8.13 -20.92 30.79
CA VAL A 1057 7.55 -20.49 29.51
C VAL A 1057 8.43 -20.97 28.36
N ALA A 1058 9.75 -20.90 28.53
CA ALA A 1058 10.74 -21.33 27.55
C ALA A 1058 10.42 -20.81 26.14
N ALA A 1059 10.27 -19.49 26.01
CA ALA A 1059 9.95 -18.83 24.75
C ALA A 1059 10.96 -19.20 23.64
N SER A 1060 10.45 -19.55 22.46
CA SER A 1060 11.27 -20.04 21.33
C SER A 1060 11.00 -19.30 20.02
N LEU A 1061 9.92 -18.52 19.94
CA LEU A 1061 9.58 -17.74 18.75
C LEU A 1061 9.87 -16.25 19.01
N PRO A 1062 10.41 -15.51 18.03
CA PRO A 1062 10.54 -14.06 18.16
C PRO A 1062 9.22 -13.42 18.57
N LYS A 1063 9.27 -12.41 19.44
CA LYS A 1063 8.08 -11.70 19.95
C LYS A 1063 7.05 -12.57 20.68
N SER A 1064 7.41 -13.78 21.14
CA SER A 1064 6.53 -14.59 21.99
C SER A 1064 6.69 -14.31 23.49
N TRP A 1065 7.65 -13.48 23.89
CA TRP A 1065 7.84 -12.99 25.26
C TRP A 1065 8.16 -11.51 25.21
N ILE A 1066 7.39 -10.71 25.95
CA ILE A 1066 7.51 -9.24 26.00
C ILE A 1066 7.34 -8.80 27.46
N ASN A 1067 8.21 -7.90 27.92
CA ASN A 1067 8.11 -7.20 29.20
C ASN A 1067 8.33 -5.68 28.99
N CYS A 1068 8.10 -4.89 30.04
CA CYS A 1068 8.11 -3.43 29.97
C CYS A 1068 9.50 -2.83 29.68
N GLY A 1069 10.59 -3.57 29.89
CA GLY A 1069 11.97 -3.08 29.74
C GLY A 1069 12.44 -2.12 30.85
N GLY A 1070 11.52 -1.45 31.56
CA GLY A 1070 11.83 -0.55 32.68
C GLY A 1070 11.51 -1.14 34.05
N GLY A 1071 11.74 -0.36 35.10
CA GLY A 1071 11.47 -0.75 36.49
C GLY A 1071 10.11 -0.31 37.03
N GLY A 1072 9.28 0.33 36.21
CA GLY A 1072 7.97 0.85 36.61
C GLY A 1072 6.92 -0.24 36.72
N LEU A 1073 6.39 -0.52 37.91
CA LEU A 1073 5.37 -1.56 38.10
C LEU A 1073 4.00 -1.13 37.56
N GLY A 1074 3.26 -2.07 36.98
CA GLY A 1074 1.88 -1.91 36.52
C GLY A 1074 1.71 -1.89 34.99
N TRP A 1075 2.80 -1.99 34.22
CA TRP A 1075 2.74 -1.91 32.76
C TRP A 1075 1.93 -3.05 32.12
N SER A 1076 2.05 -4.27 32.63
CA SER A 1076 1.58 -5.47 31.93
C SER A 1076 0.07 -5.54 31.73
N GLY A 1077 -0.73 -4.82 32.53
CA GLY A 1077 -2.18 -4.74 32.34
C GLY A 1077 -2.54 -4.08 31.01
N GLY A 1078 -2.16 -2.81 30.82
CA GLY A 1078 -2.35 -2.12 29.54
C GLY A 1078 -1.51 -2.72 28.41
N GLY A 1079 -0.25 -3.09 28.70
CA GLY A 1079 0.67 -3.69 27.73
C GLY A 1079 0.13 -4.95 27.06
N ALA A 1080 -0.48 -5.87 27.84
CA ALA A 1080 -1.07 -7.08 27.30
C ALA A 1080 -2.27 -6.80 26.36
N LEU A 1081 -3.11 -5.81 26.69
CA LEU A 1081 -4.19 -5.38 25.80
C LEU A 1081 -3.64 -4.77 24.50
N GLY A 1082 -2.55 -3.99 24.60
CA GLY A 1082 -1.88 -3.38 23.45
C GLY A 1082 -1.31 -4.43 22.50
N ILE A 1083 -0.63 -5.44 23.07
CA ILE A 1083 -0.11 -6.60 22.34
C ILE A 1083 -1.24 -7.36 21.64
N LYS A 1084 -2.37 -7.58 22.32
CA LYS A 1084 -3.53 -8.26 21.71
C LYS A 1084 -4.12 -7.47 20.55
N LEU A 1085 -4.29 -6.15 20.71
CA LEU A 1085 -4.75 -5.27 19.63
C LEU A 1085 -3.82 -5.27 18.41
N ALA A 1086 -2.51 -5.20 18.63
CA ALA A 1086 -1.53 -5.27 17.54
C ALA A 1086 -1.58 -6.62 16.83
N SER A 1087 -1.67 -7.72 17.60
CA SER A 1087 -1.76 -9.08 17.06
C SER A 1087 -3.01 -9.29 16.20
N ASP A 1088 -4.17 -8.82 16.67
CA ASP A 1088 -5.42 -8.88 15.89
C ASP A 1088 -5.32 -8.03 14.61
N TYR A 1089 -4.69 -6.85 14.69
CA TYR A 1089 -4.52 -5.96 13.54
C TYR A 1089 -3.56 -6.53 12.48
N GLU A 1090 -2.43 -7.12 12.88
CA GLU A 1090 -1.50 -7.80 11.97
C GLU A 1090 -2.17 -8.99 11.27
N GLU A 1091 -2.94 -9.81 11.98
CA GLU A 1091 -3.68 -10.91 11.37
C GLU A 1091 -4.71 -10.42 10.35
N GLY A 1092 -5.47 -9.38 10.69
CA GLY A 1092 -6.46 -8.78 9.81
C GLY A 1092 -5.87 -8.17 8.53
N THR A 1093 -4.64 -7.66 8.58
CA THR A 1093 -3.93 -7.07 7.43
C THR A 1093 -3.12 -8.08 6.62
N LEU A 1094 -2.73 -9.22 7.21
CA LEU A 1094 -2.06 -10.33 6.50
C LEU A 1094 -3.06 -11.23 5.76
N THR A 1095 -4.29 -11.35 6.25
CA THR A 1095 -5.34 -12.22 5.70
C THR A 1095 -6.34 -11.49 4.80
N LYS A 1096 -6.28 -10.16 4.68
CA LYS A 1096 -7.11 -9.30 3.82
C LYS A 1096 -6.29 -8.18 3.17
N ASP A 1097 -6.95 -7.42 2.29
CA ASP A 1097 -6.45 -6.22 1.61
C ASP A 1097 -5.56 -5.35 2.55
N PRO A 1098 -4.34 -4.95 2.15
CA PRO A 1098 -3.49 -4.02 2.91
C PRO A 1098 -4.16 -2.69 3.25
N ASN A 1099 -5.29 -2.35 2.62
CA ASN A 1099 -6.14 -1.21 2.98
C ASN A 1099 -7.17 -1.52 4.09
N THR A 1100 -7.06 -2.66 4.78
CA THR A 1100 -7.99 -3.05 5.86
C THR A 1100 -7.99 -1.99 6.96
N SER A 1101 -9.15 -1.38 7.13
CA SER A 1101 -9.42 -0.36 8.12
C SER A 1101 -9.27 -0.93 9.55
N PRO A 1102 -8.67 -0.18 10.50
CA PRO A 1102 -8.57 -0.62 11.89
C PRO A 1102 -9.93 -0.89 12.55
N HIS A 1103 -11.02 -0.38 11.98
CA HIS A 1103 -12.38 -0.58 12.46
C HIS A 1103 -12.98 -1.92 12.03
N ASP A 1104 -12.45 -2.55 10.97
CA ASP A 1104 -12.99 -3.77 10.37
C ASP A 1104 -12.23 -5.03 10.80
N VAL A 1105 -11.21 -4.88 11.65
CA VAL A 1105 -10.48 -5.99 12.24
C VAL A 1105 -11.39 -6.73 13.22
N LYS A 1106 -11.62 -8.02 12.93
CA LYS A 1106 -12.38 -8.90 13.80
C LYS A 1106 -11.65 -9.02 15.16
N PRO A 1107 -12.30 -8.72 16.29
CA PRO A 1107 -11.71 -8.91 17.60
C PRO A 1107 -11.32 -10.37 17.84
N ASN A 1108 -10.24 -10.58 18.59
CA ASN A 1108 -9.72 -11.91 18.95
C ASN A 1108 -9.34 -12.80 17.75
N SER A 1109 -8.92 -12.19 16.63
CA SER A 1109 -8.51 -12.91 15.42
C SER A 1109 -7.05 -13.32 15.41
N GLY A 1110 -6.16 -12.53 16.02
CA GLY A 1110 -4.74 -12.80 16.08
C GLY A 1110 -4.36 -13.75 17.22
N ARG A 1111 -3.04 -13.85 17.46
CA ARG A 1111 -2.44 -14.76 18.45
C ARG A 1111 -3.03 -14.61 19.85
N PHE A 1112 -2.99 -15.72 20.59
CA PHE A 1112 -3.40 -15.78 22.00
C PHE A 1112 -2.40 -15.00 22.87
N VAL A 1113 -2.90 -14.20 23.81
CA VAL A 1113 -2.06 -13.36 24.69
C VAL A 1113 -2.29 -13.75 26.14
N THR A 1114 -1.20 -14.03 26.85
CA THR A 1114 -1.21 -14.34 28.28
C THR A 1114 -0.39 -13.33 29.07
N GLN A 1115 -1.04 -12.59 29.97
CA GLN A 1115 -0.39 -11.78 30.99
C GLN A 1115 0.01 -12.66 32.18
N ILE A 1116 1.29 -12.65 32.58
CA ILE A 1116 1.75 -13.28 33.81
C ILE A 1116 2.29 -12.18 34.73
N VAL A 1117 1.63 -11.96 35.86
CA VAL A 1117 1.85 -10.78 36.70
C VAL A 1117 1.88 -11.13 38.18
N GLY A 1118 2.78 -10.50 38.93
CA GLY A 1118 2.77 -10.59 40.39
C GLY A 1118 1.55 -9.89 40.99
N ASP A 1119 1.06 -10.37 42.13
CA ASP A 1119 -0.07 -9.78 42.86
C ASP A 1119 0.07 -8.27 43.15
N GLY A 1120 1.26 -7.81 43.55
CA GLY A 1120 1.55 -6.39 43.70
C GLY A 1120 1.52 -5.60 42.40
N SER A 1121 2.19 -6.09 41.36
CA SER A 1121 2.19 -5.46 40.03
C SER A 1121 0.78 -5.39 39.43
N TYR A 1122 -0.06 -6.39 39.69
CA TYR A 1122 -1.45 -6.39 39.25
C TYR A 1122 -2.23 -5.20 39.81
N LEU A 1123 -2.05 -4.83 41.08
CA LEU A 1123 -2.70 -3.64 41.65
C LEU A 1123 -2.18 -2.35 41.03
N PHE A 1124 -0.86 -2.25 40.81
CA PHE A 1124 -0.27 -1.10 40.14
C PHE A 1124 -0.82 -0.92 38.72
N SER A 1125 -1.27 -1.99 38.05
CA SER A 1125 -1.77 -1.90 36.66
C SER A 1125 -3.12 -1.22 36.49
N VAL A 1126 -3.74 -0.71 37.56
CA VAL A 1126 -5.08 -0.11 37.56
C VAL A 1126 -6.11 -1.08 36.95
N PRO A 1127 -6.29 -2.28 37.53
CA PRO A 1127 -7.06 -3.37 36.94
C PRO A 1127 -8.52 -2.98 36.67
N SER A 1128 -9.07 -2.03 37.42
CA SER A 1128 -10.40 -1.45 37.15
C SER A 1128 -10.49 -0.83 35.75
N SER A 1129 -9.48 -0.08 35.33
CA SER A 1129 -9.42 0.51 33.99
C SER A 1129 -9.10 -0.55 32.94
N VAL A 1130 -8.15 -1.44 33.21
CA VAL A 1130 -7.74 -2.51 32.27
C VAL A 1130 -8.93 -3.37 31.85
N TYR A 1131 -9.68 -3.93 32.80
CA TYR A 1131 -10.75 -4.85 32.47
C TYR A 1131 -12.04 -4.16 31.99
N TRP A 1132 -12.22 -2.87 32.30
CA TRP A 1132 -13.25 -2.06 31.65
C TRP A 1132 -12.93 -1.85 30.17
N ILE A 1133 -11.70 -1.45 29.82
CA ILE A 1133 -11.24 -1.27 28.43
C ILE A 1133 -11.36 -2.60 27.66
N SER A 1134 -10.80 -3.67 28.24
CA SER A 1134 -10.84 -5.01 27.64
C SER A 1134 -12.26 -5.44 27.29
N ARG A 1135 -13.22 -5.19 28.19
CA ARG A 1135 -14.64 -5.50 27.93
C ARG A 1135 -15.28 -4.56 26.92
N ARG A 1136 -15.01 -3.25 27.00
CA ARG A 1136 -15.64 -2.24 26.12
C ARG A 1136 -15.25 -2.42 24.66
N TYR A 1137 -14.01 -2.82 24.41
CA TYR A 1137 -13.43 -2.91 23.07
C TYR A 1137 -13.20 -4.35 22.59
N ASP A 1138 -13.70 -5.34 23.34
CA ASP A 1138 -13.56 -6.78 23.09
C ASP A 1138 -12.10 -7.20 22.82
N ILE A 1139 -11.22 -6.89 23.77
CA ILE A 1139 -9.79 -7.22 23.73
C ILE A 1139 -9.50 -8.32 24.76
N PRO A 1140 -9.78 -9.60 24.46
CA PRO A 1140 -9.68 -10.68 25.43
C PRO A 1140 -8.23 -11.12 25.65
N ILE A 1141 -7.82 -11.22 26.92
CA ILE A 1141 -6.52 -11.77 27.35
C ILE A 1141 -6.70 -12.75 28.50
N LEU A 1142 -5.75 -13.68 28.65
CA LEU A 1142 -5.63 -14.52 29.86
C LEU A 1142 -4.67 -13.86 30.83
N THR A 1143 -5.10 -13.62 32.07
CA THR A 1143 -4.24 -13.07 33.13
C THR A 1143 -4.04 -14.09 34.24
N ILE A 1144 -2.79 -14.41 34.50
CA ILE A 1144 -2.36 -15.28 35.61
C ILE A 1144 -1.74 -14.39 36.68
N VAL A 1145 -2.41 -14.31 37.84
CA VAL A 1145 -1.90 -13.55 38.99
C VAL A 1145 -1.15 -14.49 39.92
N LEU A 1146 0.16 -14.25 40.07
CA LEU A 1146 1.06 -14.97 40.97
C LEU A 1146 0.91 -14.39 42.38
N ASN A 1147 0.01 -14.96 43.19
CA ASN A 1147 -0.28 -14.46 44.54
C ASN A 1147 0.62 -15.13 45.59
N ASN A 1148 1.73 -14.46 45.92
CA ASN A 1148 2.61 -14.80 47.04
C ASN A 1148 2.39 -13.89 48.29
N LYS A 1149 1.27 -13.14 48.31
CA LYS A 1149 0.78 -12.35 49.44
C LYS A 1149 1.62 -11.12 49.79
N GLY A 1150 2.29 -10.49 48.82
CA GLY A 1150 2.99 -9.23 49.04
C GLY A 1150 4.30 -9.04 48.28
N TRP A 1151 4.98 -7.94 48.57
CA TRP A 1151 6.18 -7.54 47.86
C TRP A 1151 7.44 -8.25 48.40
N ASN A 1152 7.88 -9.29 47.71
CA ASN A 1152 9.12 -10.00 48.07
C ASN A 1152 10.40 -9.37 47.49
N ALA A 1153 10.31 -8.53 46.45
CA ALA A 1153 11.47 -7.84 45.89
C ALA A 1153 12.17 -6.90 46.88
N PRO A 1154 11.46 -6.09 47.71
CA PRO A 1154 12.06 -5.35 48.82
C PRO A 1154 12.77 -6.25 49.84
N ARG A 1155 12.20 -7.42 50.19
CA ARG A 1155 12.86 -8.38 51.09
C ARG A 1155 14.18 -8.88 50.51
N HIS A 1156 14.19 -9.29 49.25
CA HIS A 1156 15.41 -9.75 48.58
C HIS A 1156 16.47 -8.64 48.55
N SER A 1157 16.07 -7.42 48.19
CA SER A 1157 16.97 -6.26 48.17
C SER A 1157 17.54 -5.95 49.55
N MET A 1158 16.71 -5.97 50.59
CA MET A 1158 17.13 -5.81 51.98
C MET A 1158 18.13 -6.90 52.39
N LEU A 1159 17.91 -8.17 52.04
CA LEU A 1159 18.83 -9.26 52.37
C LEU A 1159 20.17 -9.15 51.64
N LEU A 1160 20.23 -8.54 50.45
CA LEU A 1160 21.49 -8.28 49.75
C LEU A 1160 22.37 -7.27 50.50
N VAL A 1161 21.77 -6.30 51.20
CA VAL A 1161 22.49 -5.23 51.91
C VAL A 1161 22.67 -5.54 53.39
N HIS A 1162 21.63 -6.09 54.03
CA HIS A 1162 21.55 -6.39 55.45
C HIS A 1162 21.19 -7.87 55.70
N PRO A 1163 22.02 -8.83 55.23
CA PRO A 1163 21.73 -10.28 55.35
C PRO A 1163 21.61 -10.77 56.80
N ARG A 1164 22.08 -9.99 57.78
CA ARG A 1164 22.04 -10.28 59.22
C ARG A 1164 21.42 -9.15 60.05
N GLY A 1165 20.82 -8.14 59.40
CA GLY A 1165 20.19 -7.00 60.10
C GLY A 1165 18.85 -7.39 60.73
N GLU A 1166 18.25 -6.50 61.52
CA GLU A 1166 16.97 -6.79 62.21
C GLU A 1166 15.86 -7.23 61.24
N GLY A 1167 15.78 -6.60 60.07
CA GLY A 1167 14.81 -6.99 59.03
C GLY A 1167 14.97 -8.43 58.51
N SER A 1168 16.16 -9.02 58.57
CA SER A 1168 16.39 -10.43 58.18
C SER A 1168 15.78 -11.45 59.15
N LYS A 1169 15.46 -11.02 60.38
CA LYS A 1169 14.99 -11.86 61.49
C LYS A 1169 13.47 -11.86 61.63
N VAL A 1170 12.77 -11.05 60.84
CA VAL A 1170 11.32 -10.87 60.94
C VAL A 1170 10.61 -11.28 59.63
N ASP A 1171 9.30 -11.50 59.73
CA ASP A 1171 8.46 -11.90 58.61
C ASP A 1171 8.02 -10.70 57.73
N ASN A 1172 7.26 -10.98 56.68
CA ASN A 1172 6.82 -9.94 55.74
C ASN A 1172 5.78 -8.98 56.34
N ARG A 1173 5.07 -9.36 57.41
CA ARG A 1173 4.12 -8.46 58.08
C ARG A 1173 4.88 -7.41 58.89
N ALA A 1174 5.87 -7.85 59.67
CA ALA A 1174 6.73 -6.96 60.44
C ALA A 1174 7.53 -6.00 59.54
N LEU A 1175 7.83 -6.40 58.30
CA LEU A 1175 8.47 -5.54 57.29
C LEU A 1175 7.52 -4.57 56.57
N ASN A 1176 6.20 -4.64 56.80
CA ASN A 1176 5.17 -3.89 56.07
C ASN A 1176 5.17 -4.14 54.55
N ILE A 1177 5.48 -5.37 54.14
CA ILE A 1177 5.47 -5.79 52.73
C ILE A 1177 4.48 -6.93 52.45
N SER A 1178 3.69 -7.34 53.44
CA SER A 1178 2.61 -8.31 53.29
C SER A 1178 1.29 -7.64 52.91
N PHE A 1179 0.51 -8.31 52.07
CA PHE A 1179 -0.85 -7.93 51.71
C PHE A 1179 -1.91 -8.78 52.41
N GLU A 1180 -1.58 -9.50 53.47
CA GLU A 1180 -2.61 -10.25 54.18
C GLU A 1180 -3.52 -9.33 55.02
N PRO A 1181 -4.86 -9.49 54.94
CA PRO A 1181 -5.60 -10.42 54.08
C PRO A 1181 -5.61 -10.01 52.60
N THR A 1182 -5.38 -10.98 51.71
CA THR A 1182 -5.22 -10.72 50.26
C THR A 1182 -6.49 -10.12 49.61
N PRO A 1183 -6.35 -9.14 48.70
CA PRO A 1183 -7.45 -8.70 47.84
C PRO A 1183 -8.04 -9.83 46.98
N ASP A 1184 -9.30 -9.68 46.58
CA ASP A 1184 -9.93 -10.52 45.55
C ASP A 1184 -9.52 -10.02 44.15
N TYR A 1185 -8.34 -10.44 43.69
CA TYR A 1185 -7.76 -9.98 42.43
C TYR A 1185 -8.65 -10.29 41.22
N SER A 1186 -9.16 -11.52 41.14
CA SER A 1186 -10.03 -11.95 40.04
C SER A 1186 -11.42 -11.28 40.11
N GLY A 1187 -11.93 -11.03 41.32
CA GLY A 1187 -13.15 -10.27 41.56
C GLY A 1187 -13.08 -8.82 41.11
N ILE A 1188 -11.93 -8.15 41.23
CA ILE A 1188 -11.74 -6.78 40.69
C ILE A 1188 -11.98 -6.76 39.18
N ALA A 1189 -11.41 -7.72 38.43
CA ALA A 1189 -11.61 -7.83 36.99
C ALA A 1189 -13.07 -8.14 36.63
N LYS A 1190 -13.71 -9.03 37.40
CA LYS A 1190 -15.12 -9.35 37.24
C LYS A 1190 -16.00 -8.12 37.46
N ALA A 1191 -15.75 -7.35 38.52
CA ALA A 1191 -16.51 -6.13 38.82
C ALA A 1191 -16.32 -5.06 37.72
N ALA A 1192 -15.07 -4.79 37.35
CA ALA A 1192 -14.71 -3.78 36.34
C ALA A 1192 -15.28 -4.05 34.95
N SER A 1193 -15.43 -5.32 34.59
CA SER A 1193 -16.03 -5.76 33.32
C SER A 1193 -17.56 -5.90 33.37
N GLY A 1194 -18.23 -5.44 34.44
CA GLY A 1194 -19.68 -5.56 34.60
C GLY A 1194 -20.15 -7.01 34.77
N GLY A 1195 -19.36 -7.83 35.45
CA GLY A 1195 -19.62 -9.25 35.69
C GLY A 1195 -19.25 -10.16 34.51
N LYS A 1196 -18.66 -9.62 33.44
CA LYS A 1196 -18.42 -10.37 32.21
C LYS A 1196 -17.15 -11.21 32.27
N ALA A 1197 -16.01 -10.65 32.68
CA ALA A 1197 -14.73 -11.37 32.73
C ALA A 1197 -14.84 -12.67 33.53
N TRP A 1198 -14.16 -13.72 33.05
CA TRP A 1198 -14.04 -14.96 33.82
C TRP A 1198 -13.09 -14.71 34.99
N ALA A 1199 -13.47 -15.18 36.17
CA ALA A 1199 -12.70 -14.98 37.39
C ALA A 1199 -12.65 -16.27 38.18
N GLY A 1200 -11.45 -16.69 38.56
CA GLY A 1200 -11.22 -17.86 39.37
C GLY A 1200 -10.05 -17.67 40.31
N THR A 1201 -10.12 -18.34 41.47
CA THR A 1201 -9.04 -18.39 42.45
C THR A 1201 -8.74 -19.85 42.76
N VAL A 1202 -7.46 -20.22 42.73
CA VAL A 1202 -7.00 -21.58 43.06
C VAL A 1202 -5.88 -21.53 44.10
N GLN A 1203 -5.82 -22.58 44.91
CA GLN A 1203 -4.89 -22.69 46.04
C GLN A 1203 -4.12 -24.02 46.07
N ASP A 1204 -4.51 -24.99 45.24
CA ASP A 1204 -3.91 -26.31 45.15
C ASP A 1204 -3.88 -26.81 43.69
N VAL A 1205 -3.01 -27.77 43.42
CA VAL A 1205 -2.77 -28.29 42.07
C VAL A 1205 -4.04 -28.88 41.43
N LYS A 1206 -4.90 -29.55 42.22
CA LYS A 1206 -6.18 -30.07 41.72
C LYS A 1206 -7.08 -28.93 41.22
N GLY A 1207 -7.18 -27.84 41.98
CA GLY A 1207 -7.92 -26.64 41.59
C GLY A 1207 -7.35 -26.03 40.31
N LEU A 1208 -6.02 -25.91 40.21
CA LEU A 1208 -5.35 -25.41 39.00
C LEU A 1208 -5.69 -26.25 37.76
N LEU A 1209 -5.55 -27.57 37.83
CA LEU A 1209 -5.84 -28.49 36.72
C LEU A 1209 -7.31 -28.45 36.31
N ARG A 1210 -8.21 -28.09 37.23
CA ARG A 1210 -9.64 -27.94 36.96
C ARG A 1210 -9.99 -26.58 36.33
N GLU A 1211 -9.45 -25.48 36.86
CA GLU A 1211 -9.87 -24.13 36.49
C GLU A 1211 -9.08 -23.51 35.34
N LEU A 1212 -7.80 -23.86 35.14
CA LEU A 1212 -6.99 -23.31 34.05
C LEU A 1212 -7.60 -23.57 32.66
N PRO A 1213 -8.08 -24.79 32.33
CA PRO A 1213 -8.77 -25.01 31.06
C PRO A 1213 -10.02 -24.13 30.87
N ASN A 1214 -10.76 -23.85 31.95
CA ASN A 1214 -11.93 -22.97 31.89
C ASN A 1214 -11.53 -21.51 31.61
N ALA A 1215 -10.45 -21.04 32.24
CA ALA A 1215 -9.91 -19.72 31.99
C ALA A 1215 -9.44 -19.56 30.54
N ILE A 1216 -8.74 -20.56 30.00
CA ILE A 1216 -8.28 -20.58 28.61
C ILE A 1216 -9.46 -20.60 27.64
N ARG A 1217 -10.47 -21.45 27.89
CA ARG A 1217 -11.69 -21.52 27.08
C ARG A 1217 -12.42 -20.17 27.03
N ALA A 1218 -12.52 -19.48 28.16
CA ALA A 1218 -13.17 -18.16 28.21
C ALA A 1218 -12.52 -17.16 27.25
N VAL A 1219 -11.19 -17.18 27.12
CA VAL A 1219 -10.47 -16.28 26.21
C VAL A 1219 -10.54 -16.79 24.77
N LYS A 1220 -10.21 -18.06 24.54
CA LYS A 1220 -10.05 -18.63 23.21
C LYS A 1220 -11.38 -18.80 22.48
N ASP A 1221 -12.37 -19.38 23.17
CA ASP A 1221 -13.60 -19.85 22.54
C ASP A 1221 -14.77 -18.89 22.82
N GLU A 1222 -14.77 -18.21 23.96
CA GLU A 1222 -15.85 -17.28 24.36
C GLU A 1222 -15.49 -15.79 24.14
N ALA A 1223 -14.29 -15.49 23.62
CA ALA A 1223 -13.77 -14.14 23.33
C ALA A 1223 -13.90 -13.17 24.53
N ARG A 1224 -13.62 -13.67 25.73
CA ARG A 1224 -13.76 -12.96 26.99
C ARG A 1224 -12.45 -13.02 27.78
N SER A 1225 -12.01 -11.89 28.34
CA SER A 1225 -10.88 -11.90 29.28
C SER A 1225 -11.12 -12.78 30.50
N ALA A 1226 -10.05 -13.45 30.95
CA ALA A 1226 -10.07 -14.34 32.09
C ALA A 1226 -8.95 -13.99 33.07
N VAL A 1227 -9.26 -13.94 34.36
CA VAL A 1227 -8.27 -13.74 35.43
C VAL A 1227 -8.28 -14.96 36.35
N LEU A 1228 -7.15 -15.65 36.41
CA LEU A 1228 -6.91 -16.75 37.33
C LEU A 1228 -5.90 -16.29 38.40
N GLU A 1229 -6.40 -16.09 39.61
CA GLU A 1229 -5.55 -15.89 40.79
C GLU A 1229 -5.03 -17.24 41.27
N VAL A 1230 -3.72 -17.37 41.41
CA VAL A 1230 -3.08 -18.57 41.90
C VAL A 1230 -2.30 -18.26 43.16
N ARG A 1231 -2.76 -18.80 44.29
CA ARG A 1231 -2.11 -18.65 45.58
C ARG A 1231 -0.93 -19.62 45.67
N ILE A 1232 0.26 -19.07 45.54
CA ILE A 1232 1.52 -19.81 45.55
C ILE A 1232 2.16 -19.81 46.94
N ASN A 1233 2.83 -20.91 47.29
CA ASN A 1233 3.54 -21.01 48.57
C ASN A 1233 4.97 -20.51 48.47
N TRP A 1234 5.17 -19.28 48.94
CA TRP A 1234 6.45 -18.58 48.92
C TRP A 1234 7.52 -19.23 49.81
N ASP A 1235 7.15 -19.81 50.96
CA ASP A 1235 8.10 -20.31 51.96
C ASP A 1235 8.94 -21.51 51.46
N GLN A 1236 8.52 -22.16 50.36
CA GLN A 1236 9.27 -23.23 49.69
C GLN A 1236 10.16 -22.73 48.55
N GLU A 1237 9.92 -21.54 47.99
CA GLU A 1237 10.72 -20.94 46.91
C GLU A 1237 11.83 -20.01 47.44
N ALA A 1238 11.74 -19.59 48.70
CA ALA A 1238 12.73 -18.73 49.37
C ALA A 1238 13.94 -19.47 49.99
N LYS A 1239 14.00 -20.79 49.86
CA LYS A 1239 15.15 -21.64 50.23
C LYS A 1239 15.89 -22.07 48.97
#